data_AF-A0A507B2J9-F1
#
_entry.id   AF-A0A507B2J9-F1
#
_cell.length_a   1.000
_cell.length_b   1.000
_cell.length_c   1.000
_cell.angle_alpha   90.00
_cell.angle_beta   90.00
_cell.angle_gamma   90.00
#
_symmetry.space_group_name_H-M   'P 1'
#
loop_
_entity.id
_entity.type
_entity.pdbx_description
1 polymer ?
#
loop_
_entity_poly.entity_id
_entity_poly.type
_entity_poly.pdbx_seq_one_letter_code
_entity_poly.pdbx_strand_id
1 'polypeptide(L)'
;MRSLILSLLAPAFLSVHHHPPTAAAEPLGYAFALSRIPETVDLSTYHRRRAAKMMGAREIPKRGDLVDYNYAVAGHAGTLCDPDGELFIKPCTQQEVDFYNSAADEHPDFADIMPVFMGTLTLNDATDIADINEQLPVVADHIPQHLKEEVVKMAHSLHPEPPSEPETTPDNVTWKPNKDRKIATDTALVLENAAYGYKQPNIMDIKLGTRLWADDAPQEKKNRFDKIAAETTHKDLGFRIAGMRVFRGSHDKAELDQEDYRIYDKDWGRFTVNAENVVDSLRKFIFNEAAKVDLEHGKAVAQAFKRDLEHVRDVLEQEESRMYSASLLFVFEGDGEALKVAVEESNETVTQKEKEDETRANIRVDSGIDLGPDGEMVTGAVMSGQMVLAADVDEDDESDLVNLPRIYGLKLIDFAHAAWAPGEGPDENVLKGVRSLIKIFDELSHEQPAPSATRTIRLQRFWEWRFQVSSPPITVRLLSGTAERDGTELALNQPYVFSHTKSKLFTWQGCEVEVDGACDEHVAQLGGGDGDGDGSPMVSYMNLHLLLAAQRKAAARGGHGAQGPRVMVCGPRDCGQTALCRTLAAWGVKMGHQTCMVNAEPREGMLSLPGTLSAAVYATVVDLEGEGSGWGGTPSSGPSAVPVKLPLVYYHGYQRAQDDAERFNVLATRLAGAVTGRMLEDPDVRSAGLIIDAPVVNLDRPDGIEVLAHLVEEFSVNIVVVLGSDELNQALLQRLAAEKTSLGEPISVVKLEQSSGAVERDEAFLQHIREATIKEYFFGDAKRTLSPLTQQADFDGLTVYKTPEPASSHHGGLEKVDNPSSLSHWTLAIMNASPHDSTETIQNATVMGFVYVADVDAERRRLKILAPVSGRLGDRPLVWGRWPEPYINLLG
;
A
#
# COMPACT_ATOMS: atom_id res chain seq x y z
N MET A 1 -40.62 -13.79 -49.98
CA MET A 1 -40.85 -14.34 -48.63
C MET A 1 -40.27 -13.34 -47.62
N ARG A 2 -40.93 -12.31 -47.06
CA ARG A 2 -42.34 -11.94 -46.88
C ARG A 2 -43.25 -13.12 -46.54
N SER A 3 -43.19 -13.57 -45.29
CA SER A 3 -44.33 -13.94 -44.45
C SER A 3 -43.81 -14.52 -43.13
N LEU A 4 -44.49 -14.18 -42.02
CA LEU A 4 -44.31 -14.66 -40.64
C LEU A 4 -43.41 -13.84 -39.71
N ILE A 5 -43.65 -12.53 -39.72
CA ILE A 5 -43.82 -11.72 -38.50
C ILE A 5 -45.32 -11.42 -38.43
N LEU A 6 -45.92 -11.45 -37.22
CA LEU A 6 -47.34 -11.19 -36.84
C LEU A 6 -48.19 -12.42 -36.45
N SER A 7 -48.04 -12.84 -35.18
CA SER A 7 -49.09 -13.31 -34.26
C SER A 7 -48.38 -13.62 -32.93
N LEU A 8 -48.53 -12.94 -31.79
CA LEU A 8 -49.72 -12.36 -31.17
C LEU A 8 -49.27 -11.28 -30.17
N LEU A 9 -49.75 -10.05 -30.37
CA LEU A 9 -49.88 -9.01 -29.35
C LEU A 9 -51.29 -8.45 -29.47
N ALA A 10 -52.11 -8.61 -28.44
CA ALA A 10 -53.17 -7.67 -28.06
C ALA A 10 -53.75 -8.03 -26.68
N PRO A 11 -54.28 -7.03 -25.94
CA PRO A 11 -54.25 -6.99 -24.48
C PRO A 11 -55.63 -7.22 -23.84
N ALA A 12 -55.67 -7.46 -22.52
CA ALA A 12 -56.90 -7.42 -21.74
C ALA A 12 -56.75 -6.48 -20.54
N PHE A 13 -57.47 -5.35 -20.61
CA PHE A 13 -57.80 -4.44 -19.51
C PHE A 13 -59.03 -4.94 -18.75
N LEU A 14 -59.04 -4.75 -17.43
CA LEU A 14 -60.11 -4.39 -16.45
C LEU A 14 -59.66 -4.99 -15.09
N SER A 15 -59.78 -4.39 -13.91
CA SER A 15 -60.37 -3.15 -13.41
C SER A 15 -59.85 -2.90 -11.97
N VAL A 16 -59.96 -1.66 -11.50
CA VAL A 16 -59.45 -1.11 -10.24
C VAL A 16 -60.42 -1.34 -9.08
N HIS A 17 -59.91 -1.72 -7.90
CA HIS A 17 -60.47 -1.32 -6.61
C HIS A 17 -59.36 -1.06 -5.59
N HIS A 18 -59.38 0.16 -5.04
CA HIS A 18 -58.54 0.69 -3.97
C HIS A 18 -58.75 0.00 -2.62
N HIS A 19 -57.66 -0.23 -1.88
CA HIS A 19 -57.48 0.09 -0.45
C HIS A 19 -55.97 -0.02 -0.06
N PRO A 20 -55.53 0.62 1.05
CA PRO A 20 -54.30 1.42 1.13
C PRO A 20 -53.04 0.64 1.53
N PRO A 21 -51.84 1.24 1.36
CA PRO A 21 -50.58 0.58 1.68
C PRO A 21 -50.35 0.50 3.18
N THR A 22 -50.05 -0.70 3.65
CA THR A 22 -49.43 -0.97 4.95
C THR A 22 -48.02 -0.37 4.96
N ALA A 23 -47.76 0.43 5.99
CA ALA A 23 -46.53 1.15 6.25
C ALA A 23 -45.29 0.25 6.12
N ALA A 24 -44.34 0.69 5.28
CA ALA A 24 -42.96 0.28 5.37
C ALA A 24 -42.42 0.74 6.73
N ALA A 25 -41.85 -0.18 7.50
CA ALA A 25 -41.03 0.16 8.64
C ALA A 25 -39.78 0.89 8.11
N GLU A 26 -39.68 2.17 8.39
CA GLU A 26 -38.45 2.94 8.22
C GLU A 26 -37.34 2.33 9.09
N PRO A 27 -36.09 2.26 8.60
CA PRO A 27 -34.98 1.97 9.48
C PRO A 27 -34.80 3.18 10.41
N LEU A 28 -35.05 2.97 11.70
CA LEU A 28 -34.73 3.90 12.77
C LEU A 28 -33.29 4.40 12.60
N GLY A 29 -33.17 5.69 12.31
CA GLY A 29 -31.88 6.37 12.24
C GLY A 29 -31.22 6.38 13.61
N TYR A 30 -30.09 5.68 13.71
CA TYR A 30 -29.09 5.93 14.74
C TYR A 30 -28.38 7.25 14.41
N ALA A 31 -29.00 8.37 14.77
CA ALA A 31 -28.31 9.66 14.79
C ALA A 31 -27.37 9.68 16.02
N PHE A 32 -26.09 9.44 15.77
CA PHE A 32 -25.03 9.39 16.78
C PHE A 32 -24.94 10.66 17.64
N ALA A 33 -24.87 10.48 18.96
CA ALA A 33 -24.70 11.53 19.98
C ALA A 33 -23.28 12.14 20.01
N LEU A 34 -22.35 11.69 19.15
CA LEU A 34 -21.06 12.37 18.94
C LEU A 34 -21.21 13.72 18.23
N SER A 35 -22.43 14.14 17.83
CA SER A 35 -22.67 15.30 16.95
C SER A 35 -23.14 16.59 17.65
N ARG A 36 -23.21 16.66 18.99
CA ARG A 36 -23.83 17.81 19.67
C ARG A 36 -23.11 18.22 20.97
N ILE A 37 -22.38 19.34 20.91
CA ILE A 37 -22.02 20.16 22.08
C ILE A 37 -22.22 21.64 21.69
N PRO A 38 -22.86 22.49 22.51
CA PRO A 38 -23.06 23.92 22.21
C PRO A 38 -21.78 24.74 22.43
N GLU A 39 -21.62 25.82 21.64
CA GLU A 39 -20.55 26.79 21.76
C GLU A 39 -20.60 27.58 23.09
N THR A 40 -19.42 27.81 23.68
CA THR A 40 -19.05 28.66 24.82
C THR A 40 -19.12 28.06 26.24
N VAL A 41 -18.01 27.44 26.67
CA VAL A 41 -17.61 27.27 28.07
C VAL A 41 -16.30 28.05 28.28
N ASP A 42 -16.13 28.72 29.42
CA ASP A 42 -14.87 29.37 29.79
C ASP A 42 -13.79 28.32 30.13
N LEU A 43 -12.96 27.99 29.13
CA LEU A 43 -11.95 26.92 29.16
C LEU A 43 -10.81 27.17 30.17
N SER A 44 -10.55 28.45 30.51
CA SER A 44 -9.48 28.83 31.44
C SER A 44 -9.69 28.34 32.88
N THR A 45 -10.96 28.18 33.26
CA THR A 45 -11.38 27.70 34.58
C THR A 45 -11.50 26.16 34.60
N TYR A 46 -11.87 25.55 33.47
CA TYR A 46 -12.04 24.10 33.31
C TYR A 46 -10.74 23.31 33.49
N HIS A 47 -9.64 23.73 32.85
CA HIS A 47 -8.36 23.03 32.98
C HIS A 47 -7.78 23.07 34.40
N ARG A 48 -7.86 24.22 35.08
CA ARG A 48 -7.43 24.36 36.48
C ARG A 48 -8.30 23.54 37.44
N ARG A 49 -9.62 23.52 37.25
CA ARG A 49 -10.53 22.68 38.05
C ARG A 49 -10.32 21.20 37.80
N ARG A 50 -10.11 20.78 36.55
CA ARG A 50 -9.84 19.38 36.18
C ARG A 50 -8.49 18.90 36.72
N ALA A 51 -7.44 19.70 36.60
CA ALA A 51 -6.14 19.42 37.22
C ALA A 51 -6.27 19.33 38.75
N ALA A 52 -6.95 20.27 39.40
CA ALA A 52 -7.19 20.26 40.85
C ALA A 52 -8.10 19.11 41.33
N LYS A 53 -8.99 18.60 40.48
CA LYS A 53 -9.89 17.48 40.79
C LYS A 53 -9.24 16.11 40.60
N MET A 54 -8.40 15.95 39.57
CA MET A 54 -7.52 14.78 39.43
C MET A 54 -6.47 14.75 40.55
N MET A 55 -5.91 15.92 40.86
CA MET A 55 -5.06 16.16 42.02
C MET A 55 -5.89 16.40 43.29
N GLY A 56 -6.83 15.51 43.65
CA GLY A 56 -7.57 15.59 44.91
C GLY A 56 -6.64 15.63 46.14
N ALA A 57 -7.04 15.12 47.31
CA ALA A 57 -6.13 15.06 48.48
C ALA A 57 -4.90 14.11 48.33
N ARG A 58 -4.40 13.88 47.10
CA ARG A 58 -3.28 13.01 46.72
C ARG A 58 -2.01 13.86 46.46
N GLU A 59 -0.91 13.50 47.12
CA GLU A 59 0.41 14.11 46.90
C GLU A 59 1.04 13.60 45.58
N ILE A 60 1.80 14.46 44.88
CA ILE A 60 2.59 14.06 43.70
C ILE A 60 3.56 12.92 44.11
N PRO A 61 3.64 11.79 43.37
CA PRO A 61 4.48 10.66 43.72
C PRO A 61 5.97 11.04 43.84
N LYS A 62 6.69 10.43 44.77
CA LYS A 62 8.15 10.61 44.89
C LYS A 62 8.86 9.70 43.88
N ARG A 63 10.12 10.01 43.54
CA ARG A 63 10.91 9.22 42.57
C ARG A 63 10.94 7.72 42.87
N GLY A 64 10.96 7.33 44.15
CA GLY A 64 10.99 5.92 44.58
C GLY A 64 9.69 5.13 44.30
N ASP A 65 8.58 5.83 44.04
CA ASP A 65 7.27 5.22 43.77
C ASP A 65 7.01 5.04 42.27
N LEU A 66 7.88 5.57 41.40
CA LEU A 66 7.70 5.55 39.95
C LEU A 66 8.20 4.25 39.32
N VAL A 67 7.51 3.81 38.28
CA VAL A 67 7.86 2.63 37.47
C VAL A 67 8.11 3.02 36.01
N ASP A 68 8.83 2.18 35.26
CA ASP A 68 9.09 2.41 33.84
C ASP A 68 7.80 2.37 33.02
N TYR A 69 7.58 3.37 32.17
CA TYR A 69 6.40 3.44 31.31
C TYR A 69 6.59 2.63 30.03
N ASN A 70 5.89 1.49 29.92
CA ASN A 70 6.08 0.52 28.84
C ASN A 70 5.18 0.72 27.61
N TYR A 71 4.30 1.73 27.61
CA TYR A 71 3.36 1.99 26.51
C TYR A 71 3.84 3.07 25.53
N ALA A 72 5.06 3.60 25.69
CA ALA A 72 5.63 4.59 24.77
C ALA A 72 6.00 3.95 23.42
N VAL A 73 5.30 4.36 22.36
CA VAL A 73 5.55 3.90 20.97
C VAL A 73 6.67 4.69 20.27
N ALA A 74 6.99 5.89 20.76
CA ALA A 74 8.07 6.74 20.31
C ALA A 74 8.53 7.69 21.44
N GLY A 75 9.69 8.36 21.28
CA GLY A 75 10.18 9.36 22.25
C GLY A 75 11.62 9.15 22.76
N HIS A 76 11.98 9.90 23.80
CA HIS A 76 13.26 9.80 24.52
C HIS A 76 13.18 8.72 25.61
N ALA A 77 14.30 8.05 25.89
CA ALA A 77 14.34 6.98 26.90
C ALA A 77 14.25 7.57 28.31
N GLY A 78 13.54 6.88 29.22
CA GLY A 78 13.44 7.26 30.64
C GLY A 78 12.11 7.89 31.07
N THR A 79 11.03 7.69 30.31
CA THR A 79 9.66 8.03 30.73
C THR A 79 9.19 7.09 31.84
N LEU A 80 8.57 7.64 32.87
CA LEU A 80 8.08 6.90 34.02
C LEU A 80 6.56 7.08 34.15
N CYS A 81 5.92 6.26 34.96
CA CYS A 81 4.55 6.48 35.42
C CYS A 81 4.44 6.15 36.91
N ASP A 82 3.33 6.54 37.51
CA ASP A 82 2.95 6.06 38.83
C ASP A 82 2.52 4.57 38.77
N PRO A 83 2.42 3.86 39.91
CA PRO A 83 2.06 2.45 39.95
C PRO A 83 0.67 2.14 39.39
N ASP A 84 -0.26 3.09 39.51
CA ASP A 84 -1.63 2.95 39.00
C ASP A 84 -1.71 3.31 37.50
N GLY A 85 -0.66 3.94 36.94
CA GLY A 85 -0.56 4.30 35.53
C GLY A 85 -1.40 5.52 35.12
N GLU A 86 -1.91 6.28 36.09
CA GLU A 86 -2.74 7.48 35.89
C GLU A 86 -1.90 8.70 35.46
N LEU A 87 -0.66 8.78 35.94
CA LEU A 87 0.29 9.86 35.72
C LEU A 87 1.42 9.43 34.78
N PHE A 88 1.73 10.29 33.82
CA PHE A 88 2.85 10.16 32.91
C PHE A 88 3.94 11.16 33.29
N ILE A 89 5.13 10.65 33.60
CA ILE A 89 6.28 11.43 34.06
C ILE A 89 7.33 11.49 32.96
N LYS A 90 7.57 12.69 32.44
CA LYS A 90 8.45 12.91 31.29
C LYS A 90 9.66 13.76 31.68
N PRO A 91 10.89 13.21 31.67
CA PRO A 91 12.10 14.04 31.79
C PRO A 91 12.11 15.12 30.71
N CYS A 92 12.35 16.37 31.10
CA CYS A 92 12.16 17.52 30.23
C CYS A 92 13.27 18.58 30.40
N THR A 93 13.30 19.55 29.49
CA THR A 93 14.11 20.76 29.64
C THR A 93 13.32 21.85 30.37
N GLN A 94 14.01 22.83 30.96
CA GLN A 94 13.34 23.98 31.59
C GLN A 94 12.48 24.76 30.58
N GLN A 95 12.95 24.89 29.33
CA GLN A 95 12.18 25.50 28.25
C GLN A 95 10.83 24.80 28.01
N GLU A 96 10.79 23.47 28.09
CA GLU A 96 9.52 22.73 27.94
C GLU A 96 8.58 23.01 29.12
N VAL A 97 9.10 23.07 30.36
CA VAL A 97 8.33 23.46 31.55
C VAL A 97 7.74 24.86 31.41
N ASP A 98 8.55 25.82 30.97
CA ASP A 98 8.13 27.21 30.79
C ASP A 98 7.02 27.31 29.73
N PHE A 99 7.13 26.53 28.65
CA PHE A 99 6.09 26.45 27.62
C PHE A 99 4.77 25.92 28.19
N TYR A 100 4.78 24.81 28.94
CA TYR A 100 3.57 24.26 29.58
C TYR A 100 2.91 25.25 30.55
N ASN A 101 3.70 25.96 31.37
CA ASN A 101 3.16 26.98 32.27
C ASN A 101 2.53 28.15 31.49
N SER A 102 3.25 28.69 30.51
CA SER A 102 2.75 29.80 29.69
C SER A 102 1.50 29.44 28.89
N ALA A 103 1.41 28.22 28.37
CA ALA A 103 0.22 27.73 27.69
C ALA A 103 -0.99 27.72 28.64
N ALA A 104 -0.81 27.19 29.86
CA ALA A 104 -1.89 27.11 30.86
C ALA A 104 -2.35 28.48 31.38
N ASP A 105 -1.43 29.45 31.47
CA ASP A 105 -1.72 30.78 32.04
C ASP A 105 -2.25 31.77 30.99
N GLU A 106 -1.71 31.74 29.77
CA GLU A 106 -1.91 32.79 28.76
C GLU A 106 -2.67 32.31 27.50
N HIS A 107 -2.67 31.00 27.21
CA HIS A 107 -3.22 30.42 25.97
C HIS A 107 -4.18 29.24 26.25
N PRO A 108 -5.37 29.49 26.84
CA PRO A 108 -6.27 28.44 27.32
C PRO A 108 -6.75 27.48 26.22
N ASP A 109 -6.97 27.98 25.01
CA ASP A 109 -7.41 27.16 23.86
C ASP A 109 -6.27 26.23 23.40
N PHE A 110 -5.01 26.68 23.49
CA PHE A 110 -3.83 25.85 23.23
C PHE A 110 -3.61 24.80 24.32
N ALA A 111 -3.86 25.15 25.59
CA ALA A 111 -3.77 24.21 26.70
C ALA A 111 -4.78 23.05 26.58
N ASP A 112 -5.93 23.26 25.93
CA ASP A 112 -6.94 22.22 25.72
C ASP A 112 -6.48 21.10 24.79
N ILE A 113 -5.69 21.42 23.77
CA ILE A 113 -5.13 20.43 22.85
C ILE A 113 -3.88 19.73 23.40
N MET A 114 -3.38 20.15 24.58
CA MET A 114 -2.24 19.55 25.27
C MET A 114 -2.67 18.52 26.34
N PRO A 115 -1.78 17.58 26.73
CA PRO A 115 -1.98 16.79 27.95
C PRO A 115 -2.11 17.70 29.17
N VAL A 116 -2.99 17.33 30.10
CA VAL A 116 -3.18 18.11 31.33
C VAL A 116 -1.89 18.10 32.13
N PHE A 117 -1.30 19.28 32.30
CA PHE A 117 -0.08 19.50 33.06
C PHE A 117 -0.41 19.71 34.54
N MET A 118 0.19 18.89 35.41
CA MET A 118 -0.10 18.85 36.85
C MET A 118 1.06 19.37 37.71
N GLY A 119 2.16 19.81 37.09
CA GLY A 119 3.34 20.35 37.76
C GLY A 119 4.62 19.65 37.37
N THR A 120 5.69 19.91 38.12
CA THR A 120 7.02 19.34 37.88
C THR A 120 7.49 18.47 39.05
N LEU A 121 8.37 17.53 38.75
CA LEU A 121 9.01 16.64 39.72
C LEU A 121 10.53 16.72 39.59
N THR A 122 11.23 16.82 40.72
CA THR A 122 12.70 16.68 40.76
C THR A 122 13.07 15.21 40.92
N LEU A 123 13.83 14.69 39.97
CA LEU A 123 14.28 13.30 39.87
C LEU A 123 15.57 13.03 40.66
N ASN A 124 15.90 13.68 41.79
CA ASN A 124 17.16 13.40 42.52
C ASN A 124 17.03 12.19 43.47
N ASP A 125 18.06 11.32 43.53
CA ASP A 125 18.13 10.11 44.39
C ASP A 125 18.74 10.36 45.80
N ALA A 126 19.00 11.61 46.18
CA ALA A 126 19.56 11.91 47.50
C ALA A 126 19.16 13.32 47.95
N THR A 127 18.22 13.43 48.88
CA THR A 127 17.83 14.74 49.43
C THR A 127 17.94 14.86 50.94
N ASP A 128 18.28 13.81 51.70
CA ASP A 128 18.46 14.00 53.15
C ASP A 128 19.57 13.16 53.81
N ILE A 129 20.08 13.71 54.92
CA ILE A 129 21.05 13.04 55.84
C ILE A 129 20.48 11.72 56.38
N ALA A 130 19.14 11.56 56.34
CA ALA A 130 18.43 10.34 56.70
C ALA A 130 18.72 9.16 55.76
N ASP A 131 18.85 9.42 54.45
CA ASP A 131 19.02 8.36 53.43
C ASP A 131 20.45 7.79 53.40
N ILE A 132 21.45 8.59 53.79
CA ILE A 132 22.84 8.12 53.97
C ILE A 132 22.94 7.12 55.13
N ASN A 133 22.11 7.29 56.17
CA ASN A 133 22.08 6.38 57.31
C ASN A 133 21.37 5.05 56.99
N GLU A 134 20.43 5.03 56.03
CA GLU A 134 19.74 3.81 55.59
C GLU A 134 20.59 2.93 54.67
N GLN A 135 21.41 3.53 53.80
CA GLN A 135 22.18 2.78 52.80
C GLN A 135 23.51 2.20 53.33
N LEU A 136 24.08 2.76 54.42
CA LEU A 136 25.30 2.27 55.07
C LEU A 136 25.21 2.31 56.61
N PRO A 137 24.41 1.42 57.23
CA PRO A 137 24.14 1.45 58.67
C PRO A 137 25.38 1.20 59.55
N VAL A 138 26.45 0.62 58.98
CA VAL A 138 27.66 0.22 59.73
C VAL A 138 28.68 1.36 59.87
N VAL A 139 28.57 2.44 59.07
CA VAL A 139 29.55 3.55 59.05
C VAL A 139 28.92 4.89 59.46
N ALA A 140 27.59 4.94 59.63
CA ALA A 140 26.81 6.12 59.97
C ALA A 140 27.26 6.83 61.26
N ASP A 141 27.73 6.07 62.26
CA ASP A 141 28.12 6.58 63.59
C ASP A 141 29.55 7.14 63.66
N HIS A 142 30.38 6.95 62.61
CA HIS A 142 31.81 7.30 62.65
C HIS A 142 32.18 8.47 61.72
N ILE A 143 31.21 9.05 61.01
CA ILE A 143 31.43 10.20 60.13
C ILE A 143 30.94 11.47 60.84
N PRO A 144 31.83 12.43 61.16
CA PRO A 144 31.45 13.70 61.76
C PRO A 144 30.43 14.48 60.92
N GLN A 145 29.48 15.14 61.59
CA GLN A 145 28.37 15.86 60.97
C GLN A 145 28.83 16.92 59.94
N HIS A 146 29.97 17.56 60.17
CA HIS A 146 30.56 18.54 59.24
C HIS A 146 31.01 17.94 57.90
N LEU A 147 31.45 16.67 57.88
CA LEU A 147 31.84 15.96 56.66
C LEU A 147 30.61 15.50 55.86
N LYS A 148 29.51 15.15 56.55
CA LYS A 148 28.22 14.87 55.89
C LYS A 148 27.67 16.14 55.23
N GLU A 149 27.78 17.29 55.90
CA GLU A 149 27.41 18.60 55.35
C GLU A 149 28.33 19.08 54.21
N GLU A 150 29.63 18.76 54.25
CA GLU A 150 30.56 19.05 53.16
C GLU A 150 30.34 18.16 51.93
N VAL A 151 29.96 16.89 52.10
CA VAL A 151 29.60 16.01 50.98
C VAL A 151 28.30 16.48 50.31
N VAL A 152 27.33 16.95 51.09
CA VAL A 152 26.09 17.59 50.56
C VAL A 152 26.43 18.90 49.84
N LYS A 153 27.34 19.72 50.39
CA LYS A 153 27.81 20.95 49.71
C LYS A 153 28.61 20.67 48.44
N MET A 154 29.45 19.62 48.41
CA MET A 154 30.18 19.19 47.21
C MET A 154 29.26 18.65 46.13
N ALA A 155 28.19 17.93 46.51
CA ALA A 155 27.16 17.48 45.57
C ALA A 155 26.41 18.67 44.94
N HIS A 156 26.15 19.73 45.71
CA HIS A 156 25.52 20.97 45.22
C HIS A 156 26.45 21.91 44.44
N SER A 157 27.78 21.71 44.46
CA SER A 157 28.76 22.61 43.80
C SER A 157 29.35 22.06 42.50
N LEU A 158 28.82 20.96 41.97
CA LEU A 158 29.20 20.38 40.67
C LEU A 158 28.35 20.87 39.47
N HIS A 159 27.52 21.90 39.64
CA HIS A 159 26.81 22.52 38.53
C HIS A 159 27.73 23.49 37.75
N PRO A 160 27.76 23.44 36.41
CA PRO A 160 28.28 24.55 35.60
C PRO A 160 27.36 25.77 35.76
N GLU A 161 27.93 26.97 35.94
CA GLU A 161 27.16 28.22 35.87
C GLU A 161 26.47 28.37 34.48
N PRO A 162 25.31 29.04 34.41
CA PRO A 162 24.62 29.30 33.15
C PRO A 162 25.47 30.22 32.24
N PRO A 163 25.50 30.01 30.91
CA PRO A 163 26.16 30.95 30.02
C PRO A 163 25.40 32.29 30.01
N SER A 164 26.15 33.38 30.16
CA SER A 164 25.70 34.75 29.97
C SER A 164 25.64 35.11 28.48
N GLU A 165 24.46 35.52 27.98
CA GLU A 165 24.15 36.16 26.67
C GLU A 165 24.58 35.43 25.37
N PRO A 166 23.85 35.61 24.24
CA PRO A 166 23.96 34.74 23.07
C PRO A 166 25.20 35.07 22.24
N GLU A 167 26.29 34.34 22.44
CA GLU A 167 27.39 34.27 21.47
C GLU A 167 26.98 33.38 20.28
N THR A 168 27.15 33.89 19.06
CA THR A 168 26.95 33.16 17.82
C THR A 168 27.84 31.91 17.79
N THR A 169 27.23 30.73 17.87
CA THR A 169 27.95 29.44 17.83
C THR A 169 28.72 29.30 16.50
N PRO A 170 30.03 29.03 16.51
CA PRO A 170 30.80 28.84 15.28
C PRO A 170 30.39 27.55 14.56
N ASP A 171 30.34 27.60 13.21
CA ASP A 171 29.89 26.57 12.26
C ASP A 171 30.62 25.20 12.31
N ASN A 172 31.49 24.95 13.29
CA ASN A 172 32.43 23.82 13.28
C ASN A 172 32.39 22.94 14.55
N VAL A 173 31.23 22.85 15.20
CA VAL A 173 31.03 21.92 16.33
C VAL A 173 30.51 20.58 15.82
N THR A 174 31.30 19.52 16.00
CA THR A 174 30.91 18.14 15.67
C THR A 174 29.79 17.68 16.62
N TRP A 175 28.58 17.51 16.10
CA TRP A 175 27.43 17.09 16.88
C TRP A 175 27.52 15.59 17.16
N LYS A 176 27.74 15.21 18.43
CA LYS A 176 27.71 13.80 18.85
C LYS A 176 26.31 13.44 19.35
N PRO A 177 25.54 12.58 18.64
CA PRO A 177 24.25 12.11 19.15
C PRO A 177 24.43 11.39 20.48
N ASN A 178 23.55 11.70 21.45
CA ASN A 178 23.53 10.99 22.72
C ASN A 178 23.18 9.51 22.49
N LYS A 179 24.14 8.60 22.72
CA LYS A 179 23.99 7.17 22.42
C LYS A 179 22.90 6.50 23.25
N ASP A 180 22.60 7.06 24.43
CA ASP A 180 21.66 6.46 25.38
C ASP A 180 20.25 7.07 25.32
N ARG A 181 20.01 8.06 24.45
CA ARG A 181 18.70 8.73 24.21
C ARG A 181 18.00 9.32 25.45
N LYS A 182 18.65 9.32 26.62
CA LYS A 182 18.17 9.95 27.86
C LYS A 182 18.45 11.46 27.83
N ILE A 183 17.49 12.25 28.30
CA ILE A 183 17.72 13.67 28.55
C ILE A 183 18.49 13.76 29.87
N ALA A 184 19.64 14.43 29.87
CA ALA A 184 20.41 14.68 31.08
C ALA A 184 19.76 15.83 31.85
N THR A 185 18.74 15.52 32.64
CA THR A 185 17.94 16.46 33.43
C THR A 185 17.57 15.81 34.76
N ASP A 186 17.48 16.62 35.80
CA ASP A 186 16.91 16.24 37.10
C ASP A 186 15.46 16.70 37.23
N THR A 187 14.85 17.23 36.17
CA THR A 187 13.48 17.76 36.17
C THR A 187 12.60 16.99 35.19
N ALA A 188 11.39 16.67 35.63
CA ALA A 188 10.36 16.01 34.82
C ALA A 188 9.01 16.72 34.90
N LEU A 189 8.24 16.66 33.82
CA LEU A 189 6.83 17.05 33.79
C LEU A 189 5.98 15.94 34.38
N VAL A 190 4.97 16.33 35.17
CA VAL A 190 3.87 15.46 35.61
C VAL A 190 2.68 15.75 34.71
N LEU A 191 2.32 14.78 33.86
CA LEU A 191 1.23 14.90 32.88
C LEU A 191 0.18 13.83 33.16
N GLU A 192 -1.07 14.11 32.76
CA GLU A 192 -2.09 13.08 32.66
C GLU A 192 -1.68 12.01 31.63
N ASN A 193 -1.75 10.72 32.00
CA ASN A 193 -1.49 9.65 31.03
C ASN A 193 -2.66 9.53 30.04
N ALA A 194 -2.40 9.85 28.78
CA ALA A 194 -3.39 9.77 27.71
C ALA A 194 -3.91 8.34 27.42
N ALA A 195 -3.18 7.29 27.83
CA ALA A 195 -3.61 5.90 27.69
C ALA A 195 -4.33 5.34 28.93
N TYR A 196 -4.45 6.13 30.00
CA TYR A 196 -5.17 5.72 31.21
C TYR A 196 -6.69 5.74 30.99
N GLY A 197 -7.38 4.75 31.56
CA GLY A 197 -8.83 4.58 31.44
C GLY A 197 -9.30 3.75 30.23
N TYR A 198 -8.40 3.33 29.34
CA TYR A 198 -8.68 2.38 28.26
C TYR A 198 -8.36 0.96 28.72
N LYS A 199 -9.12 -0.01 28.22
CA LYS A 199 -8.90 -1.43 28.48
C LYS A 199 -7.78 -2.00 27.61
N GLN A 200 -7.81 -1.72 26.30
CA GLN A 200 -6.77 -2.12 25.34
C GLN A 200 -6.45 -0.94 24.41
N PRO A 201 -5.70 0.07 24.88
CA PRO A 201 -5.44 1.28 24.09
C PRO A 201 -4.61 0.97 22.84
N ASN A 202 -5.14 1.35 21.67
CA ASN A 202 -4.34 1.55 20.46
C ASN A 202 -3.70 2.93 20.52
N ILE A 203 -2.38 3.02 20.28
CA ILE A 203 -1.61 4.26 20.42
C ILE A 203 -0.82 4.55 19.15
N MET A 204 -0.88 5.77 18.64
CA MET A 204 -0.12 6.19 17.47
C MET A 204 0.46 7.59 17.67
N ASP A 205 1.77 7.72 17.49
CA ASP A 205 2.50 8.99 17.52
C ASP A 205 2.75 9.44 16.07
N ILE A 206 2.22 10.60 15.71
CA ILE A 206 2.45 11.24 14.41
C ILE A 206 3.30 12.49 14.61
N LYS A 207 4.52 12.45 14.10
CA LYS A 207 5.42 13.60 14.13
C LYS A 207 5.08 14.60 13.05
N LEU A 208 4.98 15.87 13.41
CA LEU A 208 4.61 16.97 12.53
C LEU A 208 5.82 17.79 12.06
N GLY A 209 5.61 18.53 10.97
CA GLY A 209 6.57 19.49 10.41
C GLY A 209 7.17 19.04 9.08
N THR A 210 7.28 19.95 8.12
CA THR A 210 8.16 19.79 6.94
C THR A 210 9.63 20.07 7.27
N ARG A 211 9.87 20.90 8.29
CA ARG A 211 11.14 21.25 8.91
C ARG A 211 11.13 20.76 10.36
N LEU A 212 12.16 20.01 10.76
CA LEU A 212 12.21 19.29 12.04
C LEU A 212 13.24 19.84 13.04
N TRP A 213 13.84 20.99 12.75
CA TRP A 213 14.94 21.57 13.53
C TRP A 213 14.69 23.06 13.82
N ALA A 214 14.99 23.49 15.05
CA ALA A 214 14.91 24.88 15.49
C ALA A 214 16.03 25.77 14.91
N ASP A 215 15.83 27.08 14.87
CA ASP A 215 16.72 28.03 14.16
C ASP A 215 18.17 28.00 14.68
N ASP A 216 18.35 27.76 15.97
CA ASP A 216 19.61 27.64 16.69
C ASP A 216 20.30 26.26 16.53
N ALA A 217 19.69 25.31 15.79
CA ALA A 217 20.26 23.97 15.64
C ALA A 217 21.61 23.98 14.89
N PRO A 218 22.60 23.16 15.32
CA PRO A 218 23.87 22.99 14.59
C PRO A 218 23.67 22.49 13.15
N GLN A 219 24.55 22.88 12.23
CA GLN A 219 24.40 22.56 10.80
C GLN A 219 24.33 21.05 10.51
N GLU A 220 25.10 20.23 11.23
CA GLU A 220 25.03 18.76 11.10
C GLU A 220 23.65 18.21 11.51
N LYS A 221 23.02 18.77 12.56
CA LYS A 221 21.66 18.42 12.99
C LYS A 221 20.65 18.82 11.91
N LYS A 222 20.78 20.03 11.33
CA LYS A 222 19.93 20.53 10.23
C LYS A 222 19.99 19.57 9.02
N ASN A 223 21.20 19.31 8.50
CA ASN A 223 21.41 18.42 7.35
C ASN A 223 20.82 17.01 7.56
N ARG A 224 20.98 16.45 8.77
CA ARG A 224 20.42 15.12 9.09
C ARG A 224 18.89 15.12 9.07
N PHE A 225 18.27 16.13 9.67
CA PHE A 225 16.82 16.22 9.72
C PHE A 225 16.21 16.59 8.37
N ASP A 226 16.91 17.37 7.54
CA ASP A 226 16.51 17.64 6.15
C ASP A 226 16.51 16.37 5.31
N LYS A 227 17.53 15.51 5.48
CA LYS A 227 17.57 14.20 4.84
C LYS A 227 16.38 13.33 5.27
N ILE A 228 16.09 13.26 6.58
CA ILE A 228 14.93 12.51 7.09
C ILE A 228 13.62 13.08 6.53
N ALA A 229 13.48 14.40 6.48
CA ALA A 229 12.29 15.04 5.94
C ALA A 229 12.11 14.69 4.45
N ALA A 230 13.19 14.67 3.67
CA ALA A 230 13.19 14.36 2.24
C ALA A 230 12.92 12.87 1.92
N GLU A 231 13.31 11.95 2.81
CA GLU A 231 13.18 10.49 2.62
C GLU A 231 11.89 9.91 3.23
N THR A 232 11.04 10.73 3.86
CA THR A 232 9.81 10.28 4.52
C THR A 232 8.61 11.11 4.09
N THR A 233 7.42 10.74 4.55
CA THR A 233 6.17 11.46 4.26
C THR A 233 6.14 12.90 4.76
N HIS A 234 7.13 13.35 5.55
CA HIS A 234 7.26 14.75 5.97
C HIS A 234 7.30 15.72 4.80
N LYS A 235 8.05 15.40 3.74
CA LYS A 235 8.18 16.28 2.57
C LYS A 235 6.82 16.53 1.91
N ASP A 236 6.08 15.48 1.63
CA ASP A 236 4.88 15.56 0.81
C ASP A 236 3.64 15.91 1.65
N LEU A 237 3.49 15.27 2.81
CA LEU A 237 2.30 15.37 3.66
C LEU A 237 2.47 16.24 4.90
N GLY A 238 3.70 16.63 5.27
CA GLY A 238 3.97 17.45 6.46
C GLY A 238 3.97 16.67 7.78
N PHE A 239 3.89 15.34 7.74
CA PHE A 239 3.96 14.47 8.93
C PHE A 239 4.58 13.11 8.61
N ARG A 240 4.95 12.34 9.65
CA ARG A 240 5.21 10.89 9.54
C ARG A 240 4.67 10.14 10.76
N ILE A 241 4.33 8.87 10.57
CA ILE A 241 4.05 7.97 11.70
C ILE A 241 5.39 7.67 12.39
N ALA A 242 5.54 8.09 13.64
CA ALA A 242 6.77 7.92 14.42
C ALA A 242 6.81 6.58 15.16
N GLY A 243 5.65 6.06 15.51
CA GLY A 243 5.45 4.74 16.11
C GLY A 243 3.96 4.47 16.27
N MET A 244 3.57 3.20 16.24
CA MET A 244 2.17 2.78 16.35
C MET A 244 2.08 1.43 17.04
N ARG A 245 1.10 1.27 17.93
CA ARG A 245 0.79 0.05 18.69
C ARG A 245 -0.68 -0.28 18.52
N VAL A 246 -0.95 -1.48 17.99
CA VAL A 246 -2.31 -1.93 17.63
C VAL A 246 -2.62 -3.28 18.26
N PHE A 247 -3.63 -3.31 19.12
CA PHE A 247 -4.14 -4.52 19.77
C PHE A 247 -4.62 -5.50 18.70
N ARG A 248 -4.12 -6.73 18.73
CA ARG A 248 -4.35 -7.79 17.75
C ARG A 248 -4.14 -7.34 16.31
N GLY A 249 -3.17 -6.45 16.06
CA GLY A 249 -2.89 -5.88 14.73
C GLY A 249 -2.32 -6.86 13.69
N SER A 250 -2.30 -8.17 13.97
CA SER A 250 -1.92 -9.23 13.02
C SER A 250 -2.69 -10.52 13.32
N HIS A 251 -2.94 -11.31 12.27
CA HIS A 251 -3.42 -12.68 12.41
C HIS A 251 -2.29 -13.67 12.74
N ASP A 252 -1.04 -13.29 12.52
CA ASP A 252 0.13 -14.08 12.90
C ASP A 252 0.50 -13.79 14.36
N LYS A 253 0.39 -14.82 15.21
CA LYS A 253 0.78 -14.74 16.62
C LYS A 253 2.26 -14.47 16.83
N ALA A 254 3.12 -14.75 15.85
CA ALA A 254 4.54 -14.46 15.95
C ALA A 254 4.86 -12.96 15.83
N GLU A 255 3.97 -12.17 15.25
CA GLU A 255 4.10 -10.71 15.11
C GLU A 255 3.50 -9.92 16.28
N LEU A 256 2.87 -10.62 17.24
CA LEU A 256 2.28 -10.04 18.43
C LEU A 256 3.22 -10.16 19.63
N ASP A 257 3.21 -9.16 20.50
CA ASP A 257 3.91 -9.21 21.78
C ASP A 257 3.14 -10.03 22.83
N GLN A 258 3.62 -10.04 24.07
CA GLN A 258 3.03 -10.81 25.17
C GLN A 258 1.64 -10.30 25.59
N GLU A 259 1.28 -9.08 25.19
CA GLU A 259 0.00 -8.42 25.48
C GLU A 259 -0.93 -8.44 24.25
N ASP A 260 -0.65 -9.28 23.25
CA ASP A 260 -1.37 -9.39 21.97
C ASP A 260 -1.29 -8.13 21.08
N TYR A 261 -0.27 -7.28 21.23
CA TYR A 261 -0.10 -6.08 20.41
C TYR A 261 0.87 -6.27 19.26
N ARG A 262 0.56 -5.66 18.12
CA ARG A 262 1.53 -5.42 17.04
C ARG A 262 2.17 -4.06 17.22
N ILE A 263 3.50 -4.05 17.30
CA ILE A 263 4.31 -2.82 17.40
C ILE A 263 4.89 -2.47 16.05
N TYR A 264 4.60 -1.27 15.59
CA TYR A 264 5.17 -0.64 14.41
C TYR A 264 6.13 0.43 14.87
N ASP A 265 7.42 0.18 14.72
CA ASP A 265 8.46 1.03 15.27
C ASP A 265 8.80 2.23 14.36
N LYS A 266 9.79 3.01 14.81
CA LYS A 266 10.29 4.19 14.07
C LYS A 266 10.83 3.85 12.68
N ASP A 267 11.34 2.64 12.48
CA ASP A 267 12.01 2.25 11.24
C ASP A 267 10.95 1.83 10.22
N TRP A 268 9.89 1.15 10.67
CA TRP A 268 8.68 0.94 9.87
C TRP A 268 8.09 2.27 9.36
N GLY A 269 7.90 3.25 10.24
CA GLY A 269 7.38 4.57 9.86
C GLY A 269 8.30 5.39 8.95
N ARG A 270 9.60 5.06 8.88
CA ARG A 270 10.59 5.76 8.04
C ARG A 270 10.84 5.11 6.70
N PHE A 271 10.85 3.77 6.66
CA PHE A 271 11.30 3.02 5.50
C PHE A 271 10.18 2.26 4.80
N THR A 272 9.05 2.02 5.49
CA THR A 272 7.92 1.27 4.93
C THR A 272 6.74 2.18 4.56
N VAL A 273 6.48 3.23 5.34
CA VAL A 273 5.36 4.17 5.09
C VAL A 273 5.78 5.27 4.10
N ASN A 274 4.96 5.46 3.06
CA ASN A 274 5.17 6.46 2.01
C ASN A 274 3.82 7.13 1.61
N ALA A 275 3.85 8.07 0.68
CA ALA A 275 2.66 8.84 0.29
C ALA A 275 1.54 7.99 -0.35
N GLU A 276 1.88 6.83 -0.93
CA GLU A 276 0.92 5.94 -1.60
C GLU A 276 0.21 5.01 -0.61
N ASN A 277 0.89 4.59 0.46
CA ASN A 277 0.37 3.61 1.42
C ASN A 277 0.03 4.20 2.81
N VAL A 278 0.14 5.51 3.00
CA VAL A 278 -0.11 6.16 4.30
C VAL A 278 -1.57 5.98 4.76
N VAL A 279 -2.52 6.00 3.83
CA VAL A 279 -3.95 5.80 4.14
C VAL A 279 -4.18 4.37 4.63
N ASP A 280 -3.61 3.37 3.96
CA ASP A 280 -3.64 1.97 4.42
C ASP A 280 -2.95 1.78 5.77
N SER A 281 -1.87 2.52 6.00
CA SER A 281 -1.13 2.49 7.26
C SER A 281 -1.95 3.04 8.43
N LEU A 282 -2.71 4.12 8.20
CA LEU A 282 -3.66 4.68 9.17
C LEU A 282 -4.95 3.84 9.27
N ARG A 283 -5.38 3.17 8.19
CA ARG A 283 -6.49 2.21 8.20
C ARG A 283 -6.20 1.05 9.15
N LYS A 284 -4.97 0.52 9.16
CA LYS A 284 -4.53 -0.53 10.12
C LYS A 284 -4.61 -0.12 11.59
N PHE A 285 -4.56 1.18 11.88
CA PHE A 285 -4.69 1.70 13.23
C PHE A 285 -6.12 1.57 13.74
N ILE A 286 -7.11 1.94 12.90
CA ILE A 286 -8.53 2.07 13.27
C ILE A 286 -9.29 0.77 13.01
N PHE A 287 -9.14 0.21 11.81
CA PHE A 287 -9.94 -0.91 11.32
C PHE A 287 -9.20 -2.23 11.56
N ASN A 288 -9.64 -2.95 12.59
CA ASN A 288 -9.07 -4.25 12.93
C ASN A 288 -10.15 -5.31 13.23
N GLU A 289 -10.38 -6.19 12.26
CA GLU A 289 -11.32 -7.30 12.38
C GLU A 289 -10.92 -8.32 13.45
N ALA A 290 -9.62 -8.57 13.65
CA ALA A 290 -9.12 -9.51 14.66
C ALA A 290 -9.40 -9.04 16.09
N ALA A 291 -9.47 -7.72 16.27
CA ALA A 291 -9.88 -7.08 17.52
C ALA A 291 -11.40 -6.84 17.61
N LYS A 292 -12.17 -7.27 16.59
CA LYS A 292 -13.63 -7.10 16.47
C LYS A 292 -14.11 -5.63 16.44
N VAL A 293 -13.26 -4.70 16.02
CA VAL A 293 -13.69 -3.34 15.73
C VAL A 293 -14.47 -3.38 14.44
N ASP A 294 -15.79 -3.22 14.52
CA ASP A 294 -16.63 -3.22 13.32
C ASP A 294 -16.50 -1.91 12.54
N LEU A 295 -16.98 -1.94 11.29
CA LEU A 295 -16.86 -0.83 10.37
C LEU A 295 -17.55 0.45 10.86
N GLU A 296 -18.73 0.34 11.48
CA GLU A 296 -19.47 1.52 11.94
C GLU A 296 -18.74 2.22 13.08
N HIS A 297 -18.22 1.46 14.05
CA HIS A 297 -17.43 2.01 15.15
C HIS A 297 -16.09 2.57 14.64
N GLY A 298 -15.43 1.90 13.69
CA GLY A 298 -14.21 2.41 13.07
C GLY A 298 -14.43 3.75 12.36
N LYS A 299 -15.53 3.90 11.60
CA LYS A 299 -15.90 5.19 10.99
C LYS A 299 -16.18 6.26 12.03
N ALA A 300 -16.88 5.92 13.11
CA ALA A 300 -17.19 6.86 14.18
C ALA A 300 -15.92 7.38 14.85
N VAL A 301 -14.95 6.50 15.11
CA VAL A 301 -13.62 6.87 15.62
C VAL A 301 -12.87 7.75 14.62
N ALA A 302 -12.86 7.40 13.33
CA ALA A 302 -12.22 8.22 12.29
C ALA A 302 -12.84 9.63 12.18
N GLN A 303 -14.17 9.71 12.23
CA GLN A 303 -14.92 10.97 12.23
C GLN A 303 -14.62 11.81 13.47
N ALA A 304 -14.48 11.18 14.63
CA ALA A 304 -14.14 11.87 15.88
C ALA A 304 -12.72 12.44 15.84
N PHE A 305 -11.74 11.67 15.36
CA PHE A 305 -10.38 12.17 15.15
C PHE A 305 -10.32 13.30 14.11
N LYS A 306 -11.09 13.21 13.03
CA LYS A 306 -11.19 14.30 12.05
C LYS A 306 -11.62 15.61 12.71
N ARG A 307 -12.68 15.58 13.54
CA ARG A 307 -13.17 16.77 14.24
C ARG A 307 -12.12 17.35 15.19
N ASP A 308 -11.47 16.50 15.98
CA ASP A 308 -10.46 16.98 16.94
C ASP A 308 -9.22 17.52 16.20
N LEU A 309 -8.89 16.98 15.02
CA LEU A 309 -7.88 17.56 14.14
C LEU A 309 -8.29 18.92 13.55
N GLU A 310 -9.58 19.12 13.25
CA GLU A 310 -10.12 20.43 12.85
C GLU A 310 -10.01 21.44 13.99
N HIS A 311 -10.29 21.04 15.23
CA HIS A 311 -10.07 21.87 16.43
C HIS A 311 -8.59 22.20 16.61
N VAL A 312 -7.68 21.22 16.51
CA VAL A 312 -6.23 21.45 16.56
C VAL A 312 -5.80 22.43 15.47
N ARG A 313 -6.31 22.31 14.24
CA ARG A 313 -6.03 23.28 13.16
C ARG A 313 -6.48 24.68 13.58
N ASP A 314 -7.71 24.83 14.06
CA ASP A 314 -8.30 26.13 14.39
C ASP A 314 -7.54 26.83 15.52
N VAL A 315 -7.11 26.08 16.54
CA VAL A 315 -6.27 26.59 17.63
C VAL A 315 -4.89 27.00 17.11
N LEU A 316 -4.22 26.15 16.32
CA LEU A 316 -2.88 26.45 15.77
C LEU A 316 -2.89 27.59 14.73
N GLU A 317 -4.04 27.88 14.11
CA GLU A 317 -4.21 29.04 13.23
C GLU A 317 -4.42 30.35 14.00
N GLN A 318 -4.92 30.29 15.24
CA GLN A 318 -5.17 31.44 16.11
C GLN A 318 -3.97 31.74 17.01
N GLU A 319 -3.22 30.72 17.40
CA GLU A 319 -2.11 30.81 18.34
C GLU A 319 -0.76 30.81 17.61
N GLU A 320 -0.12 31.98 17.57
CA GLU A 320 1.16 32.17 16.89
C GLU A 320 2.29 31.51 17.69
N SER A 321 2.52 30.23 17.43
CA SER A 321 3.60 29.41 18.01
C SER A 321 4.53 28.89 16.92
N ARG A 322 5.73 28.44 17.29
CA ARG A 322 6.68 27.75 16.41
C ARG A 322 7.12 26.48 17.08
N MET A 323 6.86 25.36 16.43
CA MET A 323 7.16 24.04 17.00
C MET A 323 7.95 23.18 16.02
N TYR A 324 9.08 22.68 16.49
CA TYR A 324 9.93 21.81 15.69
C TYR A 324 9.94 20.40 16.27
N SER A 325 9.54 19.42 15.47
CA SER A 325 9.47 18.00 15.86
C SER A 325 8.44 17.71 16.99
N ALA A 326 7.38 18.51 17.10
CA ALA A 326 6.19 18.17 17.88
C ALA A 326 5.43 16.98 17.27
N SER A 327 4.57 16.33 18.05
CA SER A 327 3.78 15.18 17.60
C SER A 327 2.31 15.27 18.02
N LEU A 328 1.42 14.65 17.25
CA LEU A 328 0.07 14.32 17.66
C LEU A 328 0.01 12.88 18.16
N LEU A 329 -0.50 12.69 19.37
CA LEU A 329 -0.72 11.39 19.99
C LEU A 329 -2.20 11.02 19.86
N PHE A 330 -2.46 9.95 19.11
CA PHE A 330 -3.78 9.35 18.92
C PHE A 330 -3.91 8.16 19.85
N VAL A 331 -5.00 8.10 20.61
CA VAL A 331 -5.35 6.97 21.47
C VAL A 331 -6.82 6.61 21.26
N PHE A 332 -7.14 5.33 21.15
CA PHE A 332 -8.53 4.88 21.22
C PHE A 332 -8.64 3.44 21.74
N GLU A 333 -9.84 3.02 22.16
CA GLU A 333 -10.09 1.66 22.62
C GLU A 333 -9.99 0.65 21.47
N GLY A 334 -8.96 -0.20 21.52
CA GLY A 334 -8.64 -1.16 20.48
C GLY A 334 -9.41 -2.48 20.56
N ASP A 335 -9.99 -2.83 21.72
CA ASP A 335 -10.89 -4.00 21.85
C ASP A 335 -12.31 -3.62 21.41
N GLY A 336 -12.77 -4.16 20.27
CA GLY A 336 -14.03 -3.77 19.67
C GLY A 336 -15.26 -4.02 20.54
N GLU A 337 -15.21 -4.99 21.47
CA GLU A 337 -16.29 -5.19 22.44
C GLU A 337 -16.28 -4.10 23.52
N ALA A 338 -15.09 -3.74 24.03
CA ALA A 338 -14.95 -2.66 25.01
C ALA A 338 -15.30 -1.30 24.40
N LEU A 339 -14.95 -1.09 23.13
CA LEU A 339 -15.31 0.10 22.37
C LEU A 339 -16.84 0.25 22.26
N LYS A 340 -17.57 -0.83 21.98
CA LYS A 340 -19.04 -0.83 21.95
C LYS A 340 -19.65 -0.45 23.28
N VAL A 341 -19.22 -1.12 24.35
CA VAL A 341 -19.70 -0.85 25.71
C VAL A 341 -19.42 0.60 26.10
N ALA A 342 -18.21 1.10 25.85
CA ALA A 342 -17.84 2.48 26.14
C ALA A 342 -18.70 3.51 25.36
N VAL A 343 -19.01 3.22 24.09
CA VAL A 343 -19.89 4.07 23.25
C VAL A 343 -21.34 4.03 23.75
N GLU A 344 -21.86 2.86 24.12
CA GLU A 344 -23.21 2.69 24.67
C GLU A 344 -23.38 3.44 26.01
N GLU A 345 -22.45 3.25 26.95
CA GLU A 345 -22.45 3.94 28.26
C GLU A 345 -22.33 5.46 28.10
N SER A 346 -21.52 5.93 27.16
CA SER A 346 -21.42 7.36 26.84
C SER A 346 -22.73 7.91 26.26
N ASN A 347 -23.44 7.15 25.42
CA ASN A 347 -24.70 7.57 24.84
C ASN A 347 -25.83 7.61 25.89
N GLU A 348 -25.92 6.60 26.76
CA GLU A 348 -26.95 6.53 27.81
C GLU A 348 -26.85 7.72 28.79
N THR A 349 -25.63 8.10 29.17
CA THR A 349 -25.39 9.22 30.09
C THR A 349 -25.78 10.57 29.47
N VAL A 350 -25.48 10.78 28.18
CA VAL A 350 -25.92 11.98 27.45
C VAL A 350 -27.44 12.06 27.36
N THR A 351 -28.10 10.93 27.09
CA THR A 351 -29.57 10.86 26.94
C THR A 351 -30.31 11.08 28.28
N GLN A 352 -29.70 10.69 29.41
CA GLN A 352 -30.25 10.96 30.74
C GLN A 352 -30.16 12.46 31.09
N LYS A 353 -29.03 13.11 30.81
CA LYS A 353 -28.87 14.57 31.03
C LYS A 353 -29.84 15.41 30.20
N GLU A 354 -30.08 15.05 28.93
CA GLU A 354 -31.05 15.76 28.08
C GLU A 354 -32.48 15.70 28.63
N LYS A 355 -32.89 14.55 29.20
CA LYS A 355 -34.20 14.40 29.83
C LYS A 355 -34.33 15.22 31.12
N GLU A 356 -33.25 15.36 31.88
CA GLU A 356 -33.23 16.18 33.09
C GLU A 356 -33.31 17.68 32.76
N ASP A 357 -32.62 18.13 31.71
CA ASP A 357 -32.68 19.51 31.22
C ASP A 357 -34.04 19.86 30.58
N GLU A 358 -34.65 18.95 29.82
CA GLU A 358 -36.03 19.14 29.30
C GLU A 358 -37.05 19.22 30.45
N THR A 359 -36.84 18.47 31.53
CA THR A 359 -37.72 18.51 32.71
C THR A 359 -37.57 19.83 33.49
N ARG A 360 -36.35 20.39 33.56
CA ARG A 360 -36.10 21.74 34.13
C ARG A 360 -36.66 22.87 33.27
N ALA A 361 -36.62 22.74 31.94
CA ALA A 361 -37.16 23.74 31.01
C ALA A 361 -38.70 23.83 31.05
N ASN A 362 -39.39 22.70 31.26
CA ASN A 362 -40.86 22.64 31.30
C ASN A 362 -41.52 23.23 32.57
N ILE A 363 -40.74 23.65 33.58
CA ILE A 363 -41.25 24.28 34.81
C ILE A 363 -41.38 25.83 34.66
N ARG A 364 -40.79 26.44 33.62
CA ARG A 364 -40.73 27.90 33.46
C ARG A 364 -41.68 28.48 32.40
N VAL A 365 -42.98 28.20 32.49
CA VAL A 365 -44.02 29.10 31.95
C VAL A 365 -45.36 28.86 32.67
N ASP A 366 -45.77 29.76 33.57
CA ASP A 366 -47.10 30.43 33.56
C ASP A 366 -47.29 31.33 34.82
N SER A 367 -47.77 32.56 34.55
CA SER A 367 -48.49 33.53 35.41
C SER A 367 -47.89 34.07 36.73
N GLY A 368 -47.27 35.25 36.60
CA GLY A 368 -47.61 36.52 37.27
C GLY A 368 -48.37 36.58 38.61
N ILE A 369 -47.84 37.47 39.47
CA ILE A 369 -48.37 38.08 40.71
C ILE A 369 -47.88 37.40 42.01
N ASP A 370 -47.08 38.18 42.73
CA ASP A 370 -46.45 37.89 44.01
C ASP A 370 -47.44 37.95 45.19
N LEU A 371 -47.28 37.07 46.18
CA LEU A 371 -47.69 37.28 47.58
C LEU A 371 -46.87 36.34 48.50
N GLY A 372 -45.77 36.86 49.05
CA GLY A 372 -45.22 36.41 50.34
C GLY A 372 -45.98 37.02 51.53
N PRO A 373 -45.93 36.41 52.74
CA PRO A 373 -46.66 36.85 53.93
C PRO A 373 -46.10 38.12 54.62
N ASP A 374 -45.09 38.77 54.06
CA ASP A 374 -44.34 39.87 54.68
C ASP A 374 -44.20 41.15 53.83
N GLY A 375 -44.88 41.24 52.69
CA GLY A 375 -45.46 42.52 52.22
C GLY A 375 -44.54 43.72 52.01
N GLU A 376 -43.46 43.61 51.23
CA GLU A 376 -42.81 44.78 50.61
C GLU A 376 -42.85 44.72 49.07
N MET A 377 -43.45 45.76 48.48
CA MET A 377 -43.40 46.09 47.05
C MET A 377 -42.20 46.99 46.76
N VAL A 378 -41.65 46.98 45.52
CA VAL A 378 -41.26 48.16 44.69
C VAL A 378 -40.53 47.66 43.41
N THR A 379 -41.20 47.59 42.24
CA THR A 379 -41.31 48.55 41.10
C THR A 379 -40.22 48.49 40.01
N GLY A 380 -40.66 48.37 38.74
CA GLY A 380 -40.04 49.11 37.61
C GLY A 380 -39.76 48.32 36.32
N ALA A 381 -40.68 48.41 35.34
CA ALA A 381 -40.46 48.09 33.92
C ALA A 381 -39.34 49.01 33.32
N VAL A 382 -38.63 48.71 32.23
CA VAL A 382 -39.07 48.59 30.81
C VAL A 382 -37.90 48.06 29.95
N MET A 383 -38.20 47.09 29.05
CA MET A 383 -37.63 46.74 27.71
C MET A 383 -36.14 47.03 27.39
N SER A 384 -35.34 46.09 26.87
CA SER A 384 -35.45 45.51 25.52
C SER A 384 -34.24 44.59 25.25
N GLY A 385 -34.44 43.45 24.58
CA GLY A 385 -33.38 42.67 23.91
C GLY A 385 -32.45 41.82 24.81
N GLN A 386 -32.32 40.53 24.46
CA GLN A 386 -31.27 39.57 24.88
C GLN A 386 -31.58 38.68 26.12
N MET A 387 -32.23 37.54 25.83
CA MET A 387 -32.27 36.28 26.60
C MET A 387 -30.97 35.49 26.33
N VAL A 388 -30.34 34.70 27.20
CA VAL A 388 -30.27 34.50 28.67
C VAL A 388 -28.87 33.88 28.90
N LEU A 389 -28.10 34.41 29.85
CA LEU A 389 -26.92 33.74 30.43
C LEU A 389 -27.30 33.09 31.76
N ALA A 390 -26.54 32.05 32.10
CA ALA A 390 -26.34 31.47 33.44
C ALA A 390 -27.55 30.73 34.05
N ALA A 391 -27.50 29.40 33.99
CA ALA A 391 -27.90 28.59 35.13
C ALA A 391 -26.62 28.22 35.87
N ASP A 392 -26.51 28.66 37.12
CA ASP A 392 -25.54 28.14 38.09
C ASP A 392 -25.65 26.60 38.11
N VAL A 393 -24.53 25.93 37.84
CA VAL A 393 -24.40 24.48 37.97
C VAL A 393 -24.01 24.21 39.43
N ASP A 394 -24.82 23.41 40.12
CA ASP A 394 -24.55 22.97 41.49
C ASP A 394 -23.24 22.14 41.52
N GLU A 395 -22.47 22.23 42.62
CA GLU A 395 -21.14 21.61 42.79
C GLU A 395 -21.13 20.06 42.65
N ASP A 396 -22.30 19.42 42.65
CA ASP A 396 -22.46 17.96 42.55
C ASP A 396 -22.50 17.46 41.08
N ASP A 397 -22.86 18.29 40.09
CA ASP A 397 -23.15 17.88 38.69
C ASP A 397 -21.91 17.78 37.76
N GLU A 398 -20.75 18.30 38.19
CA GLU A 398 -19.47 18.11 37.47
C GLU A 398 -18.81 16.76 37.80
N SER A 399 -19.26 16.04 38.83
CA SER A 399 -18.66 14.78 39.31
C SER A 399 -18.81 13.61 38.33
N ASP A 400 -19.91 13.56 37.56
CA ASP A 400 -20.23 12.45 36.66
C ASP A 400 -19.51 12.50 35.29
N LEU A 401 -18.94 13.65 34.89
CA LEU A 401 -18.17 13.76 33.62
C LEU A 401 -16.77 13.14 33.69
N VAL A 402 -16.25 12.89 34.90
CA VAL A 402 -14.88 12.38 35.10
C VAL A 402 -14.84 10.84 35.09
N ASN A 403 -15.99 10.18 35.27
CA ASN A 403 -16.13 8.71 35.32
C ASN A 403 -16.67 8.08 34.02
N LEU A 404 -16.76 8.85 32.94
CA LEU A 404 -17.18 8.30 31.65
C LEU A 404 -16.07 7.44 31.01
N PRO A 405 -16.40 6.30 30.38
CA PRO A 405 -15.44 5.48 29.66
C PRO A 405 -14.78 6.29 28.53
N ARG A 406 -13.45 6.24 28.44
CA ARG A 406 -12.73 6.91 27.35
C ARG A 406 -12.79 6.09 26.07
N ILE A 407 -13.41 6.64 25.04
CA ILE A 407 -13.57 6.00 23.73
C ILE A 407 -12.34 6.27 22.85
N TYR A 408 -11.91 7.53 22.80
CA TYR A 408 -10.77 8.00 22.01
C TYR A 408 -10.18 9.29 22.59
N GLY A 409 -8.99 9.70 22.13
CA GLY A 409 -8.32 10.93 22.57
C GLY A 409 -7.21 11.35 21.60
N LEU A 410 -7.11 12.66 21.34
CA LEU A 410 -6.07 13.27 20.51
C LEU A 410 -5.39 14.39 21.29
N LYS A 411 -4.06 14.36 21.40
CA LYS A 411 -3.28 15.38 22.11
C LYS A 411 -2.01 15.78 21.35
N LEU A 412 -1.72 17.08 21.32
CA LEU A 412 -0.45 17.64 20.83
C LEU A 412 0.61 17.52 21.93
N ILE A 413 1.77 16.94 21.61
CA ILE A 413 2.84 16.63 22.55
C ILE A 413 4.22 17.03 21.99
N ASP A 414 5.24 16.93 22.83
CA ASP A 414 6.66 17.22 22.54
C ASP A 414 6.98 18.70 22.27
N PHE A 415 7.03 19.50 23.34
CA PHE A 415 7.22 20.97 23.28
C PHE A 415 8.65 21.43 23.60
N ALA A 416 9.63 20.53 23.63
CA ALA A 416 11.02 20.86 23.97
C ALA A 416 11.68 21.88 23.02
N HIS A 417 11.14 22.04 21.81
CA HIS A 417 11.56 23.05 20.83
C HIS A 417 10.35 23.87 20.35
N ALA A 418 9.49 24.26 21.30
CA ALA A 418 8.35 25.14 21.09
C ALA A 418 8.63 26.54 21.65
N ALA A 419 8.11 27.56 20.97
CA ALA A 419 8.12 28.94 21.46
C ALA A 419 6.93 29.71 20.89
N TRP A 420 6.43 30.70 21.63
CA TRP A 420 5.46 31.68 21.12
C TRP A 420 6.16 32.67 20.19
N ALA A 421 5.55 32.97 19.04
CA ALA A 421 6.10 33.81 17.98
C ALA A 421 5.09 34.86 17.50
N PRO A 422 4.67 35.79 18.39
CA PRO A 422 3.66 36.78 18.07
C PRO A 422 4.10 37.70 16.92
N GLY A 423 3.21 37.94 15.96
CA GLY A 423 3.39 38.74 14.77
C GLY A 423 3.97 38.00 13.56
N GLU A 424 4.31 36.71 13.68
CA GLU A 424 4.86 35.92 12.56
C GLU A 424 3.80 35.13 11.77
N GLY A 425 2.53 35.14 12.21
CA GLY A 425 1.44 34.37 11.61
C GLY A 425 1.45 32.87 11.98
N PRO A 426 0.48 32.08 11.47
CA PRO A 426 0.31 30.66 11.80
C PRO A 426 1.51 29.78 11.44
N ASP A 427 1.73 28.69 12.19
CA ASP A 427 2.81 27.74 11.92
C ASP A 427 2.49 26.82 10.73
N GLU A 428 2.69 27.32 9.51
CA GLU A 428 2.48 26.56 8.28
C GLU A 428 3.36 25.31 8.18
N ASN A 429 4.45 25.22 8.95
CA ASN A 429 5.28 24.03 9.02
C ASN A 429 4.50 22.83 9.60
N VAL A 430 3.77 23.06 10.69
CA VAL A 430 2.99 22.04 11.42
C VAL A 430 1.60 21.88 10.81
N LEU A 431 0.96 23.00 10.43
CA LEU A 431 -0.39 23.01 9.86
C LEU A 431 -0.51 22.20 8.57
N LYS A 432 0.54 22.12 7.74
CA LYS A 432 0.54 21.23 6.56
C LYS A 432 0.27 19.78 6.97
N GLY A 433 0.89 19.31 8.04
CA GLY A 433 0.69 17.95 8.57
C GLY A 433 -0.74 17.74 9.07
N VAL A 434 -1.24 18.67 9.88
CA VAL A 434 -2.61 18.62 10.43
C VAL A 434 -3.66 18.60 9.31
N ARG A 435 -3.54 19.50 8.31
CA ARG A 435 -4.46 19.57 7.17
C ARG A 435 -4.44 18.30 6.32
N SER A 436 -3.28 17.64 6.19
CA SER A 436 -3.18 16.35 5.49
C SER A 436 -3.86 15.23 6.29
N LEU A 437 -3.71 15.21 7.61
CA LEU A 437 -4.39 14.25 8.48
C LEU A 437 -5.91 14.42 8.43
N ILE A 438 -6.43 15.66 8.46
CA ILE A 438 -7.88 15.92 8.33
C ILE A 438 -8.43 15.26 7.06
N LYS A 439 -7.74 15.41 5.92
CA LYS A 439 -8.17 14.79 4.65
C LYS A 439 -8.17 13.26 4.72
N ILE A 440 -7.14 12.67 5.32
CA ILE A 440 -7.05 11.20 5.42
C ILE A 440 -8.12 10.65 6.36
N PHE A 441 -8.33 11.27 7.52
CA PHE A 441 -9.36 10.84 8.46
C PHE A 441 -10.78 11.10 7.95
N ASP A 442 -10.98 12.09 7.07
CA ASP A 442 -12.22 12.28 6.30
C ASP A 442 -12.46 11.15 5.30
N GLU A 443 -11.42 10.70 4.60
CA GLU A 443 -11.51 9.51 3.73
C GLU A 443 -11.88 8.26 4.55
N LEU A 444 -11.23 8.05 5.69
CA LEU A 444 -11.48 6.91 6.58
C LEU A 444 -12.85 6.96 7.26
N SER A 445 -13.44 8.14 7.50
CA SER A 445 -14.81 8.21 8.05
C SER A 445 -15.88 7.82 7.03
N HIS A 446 -15.54 7.88 5.75
CA HIS A 446 -16.36 7.43 4.63
C HIS A 446 -16.05 6.01 4.14
N GLU A 447 -15.20 5.26 4.87
CA GLU A 447 -14.76 3.90 4.54
C GLU A 447 -15.94 3.02 4.10
N GLN A 448 -15.92 2.43 2.91
CA GLN A 448 -16.97 1.47 2.55
C GLN A 448 -16.62 0.11 3.14
N PRO A 449 -17.60 -0.76 3.46
CA PRO A 449 -17.27 -2.12 3.87
C PRO A 449 -16.31 -2.70 2.86
N ALA A 450 -15.17 -3.23 3.33
CA ALA A 450 -14.34 -4.10 2.51
C ALA A 450 -15.28 -5.14 1.91
N PRO A 451 -15.40 -5.25 0.58
CA PRO A 451 -16.36 -6.19 -0.01
C PRO A 451 -15.88 -7.62 0.20
N SER A 452 -16.08 -8.20 1.39
CA SER A 452 -16.16 -9.65 1.57
C SER A 452 -17.63 -10.07 1.59
N ALA A 453 -18.43 -9.55 0.65
CA ALA A 453 -19.67 -10.19 0.27
C ALA A 453 -19.28 -11.29 -0.72
N THR A 454 -18.97 -12.47 -0.19
CA THR A 454 -18.92 -13.68 -1.01
C THR A 454 -20.21 -13.72 -1.82
N ARG A 455 -20.10 -13.63 -3.14
CA ARG A 455 -21.24 -13.53 -4.06
C ARG A 455 -21.16 -14.65 -5.07
N THR A 456 -22.33 -15.14 -5.49
CA THR A 456 -22.43 -16.14 -6.54
C THR A 456 -22.89 -15.50 -7.83
N ILE A 457 -22.10 -15.68 -8.88
CA ILE A 457 -22.37 -15.23 -10.23
C ILE A 457 -22.82 -16.42 -11.06
N ARG A 458 -24.02 -16.33 -11.61
CA ARG A 458 -24.57 -17.35 -12.49
C ARG A 458 -24.42 -16.92 -13.94
N LEU A 459 -23.61 -17.66 -14.69
CA LEU A 459 -23.36 -17.43 -16.10
C LEU A 459 -24.19 -18.38 -16.96
N GLN A 460 -24.89 -17.84 -17.94
CA GLN A 460 -25.59 -18.65 -18.93
C GLN A 460 -24.63 -19.15 -20.02
N ARG A 461 -25.14 -20.01 -20.89
CA ARG A 461 -24.39 -20.54 -22.02
C ARG A 461 -23.83 -19.41 -22.90
N PHE A 462 -22.53 -19.49 -23.20
CA PHE A 462 -21.77 -18.50 -23.98
C PHE A 462 -21.63 -17.11 -23.32
N TRP A 463 -21.81 -17.03 -22.00
CA TRP A 463 -21.51 -15.79 -21.27
C TRP A 463 -20.05 -15.73 -20.87
N GLU A 464 -19.56 -14.50 -20.71
CA GLU A 464 -18.24 -14.23 -20.17
C GLU A 464 -18.40 -13.26 -18.97
N TRP A 465 -17.78 -13.62 -17.85
CA TRP A 465 -17.61 -12.73 -16.71
C TRP A 465 -16.25 -12.06 -16.84
N ARG A 466 -16.24 -10.74 -16.89
CA ARG A 466 -15.04 -9.89 -16.97
C ARG A 466 -14.83 -9.27 -15.61
N PHE A 467 -13.60 -9.27 -15.15
CA PHE A 467 -13.27 -8.73 -13.85
C PHE A 467 -11.89 -8.05 -13.85
N GLN A 468 -11.77 -7.01 -13.06
CA GLN A 468 -10.52 -6.29 -12.81
C GLN A 468 -10.27 -6.25 -11.31
N VAL A 469 -9.12 -6.75 -10.91
CA VAL A 469 -8.71 -6.88 -9.51
C VAL A 469 -7.48 -6.02 -9.30
N SER A 470 -7.53 -5.22 -8.24
CA SER A 470 -6.38 -4.47 -7.74
C SER A 470 -5.80 -5.23 -6.53
N SER A 471 -5.56 -4.54 -5.41
CA SER A 471 -5.34 -5.12 -4.10
C SER A 471 -6.47 -4.62 -3.17
N PRO A 472 -7.06 -5.46 -2.31
CA PRO A 472 -6.73 -6.87 -2.03
C PRO A 472 -7.15 -7.85 -3.15
N PRO A 473 -6.59 -9.07 -3.19
CA PRO A 473 -6.95 -10.08 -4.18
C PRO A 473 -8.37 -10.63 -3.97
N ILE A 474 -8.93 -11.25 -5.02
CA ILE A 474 -10.18 -12.01 -4.93
C ILE A 474 -9.91 -13.51 -4.96
N THR A 475 -10.79 -14.28 -4.33
CA THR A 475 -10.83 -15.75 -4.45
C THR A 475 -12.05 -16.18 -5.25
N VAL A 476 -11.84 -17.01 -6.27
CA VAL A 476 -12.88 -17.48 -7.17
C VAL A 476 -12.98 -19.00 -7.11
N ARG A 477 -14.20 -19.53 -6.99
CA ARG A 477 -14.50 -20.97 -6.95
C ARG A 477 -15.59 -21.31 -7.96
N LEU A 478 -15.34 -22.30 -8.82
CA LEU A 478 -16.37 -22.85 -9.72
C LEU A 478 -17.25 -23.82 -8.93
N LEU A 479 -18.53 -23.48 -8.70
CA LEU A 479 -19.47 -24.31 -7.94
C LEU A 479 -20.12 -25.39 -8.82
N SER A 480 -20.51 -25.02 -10.04
CA SER A 480 -21.19 -25.92 -10.98
C SER A 480 -20.95 -25.53 -12.44
N GLY A 481 -21.14 -26.48 -13.36
CA GLY A 481 -20.94 -26.26 -14.80
C GLY A 481 -19.46 -26.27 -15.23
N THR A 482 -19.15 -25.56 -16.31
CA THR A 482 -17.77 -25.42 -16.82
C THR A 482 -17.44 -23.96 -17.06
N ALA A 483 -16.24 -23.54 -16.69
CA ALA A 483 -15.70 -22.21 -16.97
C ALA A 483 -14.23 -22.31 -17.37
N GLU A 484 -13.77 -21.43 -18.25
CA GLU A 484 -12.37 -21.35 -18.67
C GLU A 484 -11.83 -19.92 -18.64
N ARG A 485 -10.58 -19.77 -18.19
CA ARG A 485 -9.77 -18.55 -18.33
C ARG A 485 -8.75 -18.80 -19.44
N ASP A 486 -8.79 -18.01 -20.50
CA ASP A 486 -7.90 -18.13 -21.66
C ASP A 486 -7.73 -19.59 -22.15
N GLY A 487 -8.87 -20.30 -22.27
CA GLY A 487 -8.93 -21.68 -22.74
C GLY A 487 -8.56 -22.75 -21.70
N THR A 488 -8.10 -22.39 -20.50
CA THR A 488 -7.81 -23.36 -19.41
C THR A 488 -9.02 -23.49 -18.49
N GLU A 489 -9.49 -24.72 -18.28
CA GLU A 489 -10.67 -25.02 -17.45
C GLU A 489 -10.38 -24.90 -15.95
N LEU A 490 -11.34 -24.32 -15.22
CA LEU A 490 -11.33 -24.29 -13.77
C LEU A 490 -11.85 -25.62 -13.21
N ALA A 491 -11.20 -26.12 -12.15
CA ALA A 491 -11.67 -27.29 -11.42
C ALA A 491 -12.82 -26.93 -10.46
N LEU A 492 -13.79 -27.84 -10.34
CA LEU A 492 -14.92 -27.67 -9.42
C LEU A 492 -14.46 -27.59 -7.97
N ASN A 493 -15.01 -26.62 -7.24
CA ASN A 493 -14.76 -26.34 -5.83
C ASN A 493 -13.28 -26.07 -5.48
N GLN A 494 -12.42 -25.84 -6.47
CA GLN A 494 -11.05 -25.42 -6.26
C GLN A 494 -11.00 -23.90 -6.13
N PRO A 495 -10.44 -23.34 -5.04
CA PRO A 495 -10.20 -21.91 -4.93
C PRO A 495 -9.04 -21.49 -5.83
N TYR A 496 -9.26 -20.41 -6.58
CA TYR A 496 -8.27 -19.72 -7.40
C TYR A 496 -8.16 -18.26 -6.92
N VAL A 497 -6.96 -17.79 -6.62
CA VAL A 497 -6.70 -16.42 -6.16
C VAL A 497 -6.20 -15.58 -7.32
N PHE A 498 -6.82 -14.41 -7.52
CA PHE A 498 -6.43 -13.44 -8.52
C PHE A 498 -6.07 -12.12 -7.86
N SER A 499 -4.89 -11.60 -8.18
CA SER A 499 -4.36 -10.32 -7.69
C SER A 499 -3.89 -9.48 -8.87
N HIS A 500 -4.09 -8.16 -8.81
CA HIS A 500 -3.60 -7.20 -9.82
C HIS A 500 -3.82 -7.64 -11.28
N THR A 501 -5.00 -8.20 -11.59
CA THR A 501 -5.29 -8.83 -12.88
C THR A 501 -6.51 -8.21 -13.54
N LYS A 502 -6.43 -8.00 -14.86
CA LYS A 502 -7.57 -7.68 -15.73
C LYS A 502 -7.86 -8.92 -16.58
N SER A 503 -8.95 -9.62 -16.33
CA SER A 503 -9.19 -10.94 -16.94
C SER A 503 -10.66 -11.29 -17.13
N LYS A 504 -10.92 -12.51 -17.61
CA LYS A 504 -12.27 -13.03 -17.87
C LYS A 504 -12.38 -14.52 -17.63
N LEU A 505 -13.57 -14.96 -17.24
CA LEU A 505 -14.00 -16.36 -17.26
C LEU A 505 -15.12 -16.53 -18.29
N PHE A 506 -14.94 -17.46 -19.21
CA PHE A 506 -15.92 -17.77 -20.24
C PHE A 506 -16.55 -19.15 -19.99
N THR A 507 -17.84 -19.32 -20.32
CA THR A 507 -18.51 -20.62 -20.23
C THR A 507 -19.21 -21.02 -21.53
N TRP A 508 -18.93 -22.24 -21.99
CA TRP A 508 -19.60 -22.83 -23.15
C TRP A 508 -20.99 -23.40 -22.86
N GLN A 509 -21.27 -23.77 -21.61
CA GLN A 509 -22.47 -24.52 -21.21
C GLN A 509 -23.32 -23.81 -20.15
N GLY A 510 -22.75 -22.80 -19.48
CA GLY A 510 -23.29 -22.20 -18.28
C GLY A 510 -22.58 -22.71 -17.03
N CYS A 511 -22.45 -21.86 -16.02
CA CYS A 511 -21.82 -22.20 -14.75
C CYS A 511 -22.30 -21.30 -13.60
N GLU A 512 -22.00 -21.72 -12.37
CA GLU A 512 -22.10 -20.88 -11.18
C GLU A 512 -20.71 -20.74 -10.57
N VAL A 513 -20.32 -19.49 -10.34
CA VAL A 513 -19.01 -19.11 -9.82
C VAL A 513 -19.21 -18.33 -8.54
N GLU A 514 -18.56 -18.74 -7.47
CA GLU A 514 -18.48 -18.00 -6.22
C GLU A 514 -17.25 -17.10 -6.25
N VAL A 515 -17.43 -15.84 -5.86
CA VAL A 515 -16.38 -14.81 -5.83
C VAL A 515 -16.37 -14.20 -4.45
N ASP A 516 -15.22 -14.25 -3.81
CA ASP A 516 -14.95 -13.66 -2.52
C ASP A 516 -13.93 -12.53 -2.68
N GLY A 517 -14.23 -11.35 -2.13
CA GLY A 517 -13.45 -10.12 -2.34
C GLY A 517 -14.06 -9.16 -3.37
N ALA A 518 -13.56 -7.93 -3.36
CA ALA A 518 -14.00 -6.84 -4.23
C ALA A 518 -13.29 -6.85 -5.58
N CYS A 519 -14.03 -6.63 -6.66
CA CYS A 519 -13.44 -6.34 -7.96
C CYS A 519 -14.43 -5.58 -8.82
N ASP A 520 -13.92 -4.80 -9.77
CA ASP A 520 -14.75 -4.25 -10.85
C ASP A 520 -15.16 -5.40 -11.75
N GLU A 521 -16.46 -5.61 -11.95
CA GLU A 521 -16.96 -6.76 -12.70
C GLU A 521 -18.09 -6.41 -13.67
N HIS A 522 -18.13 -7.11 -14.79
CA HIS A 522 -19.18 -7.00 -15.80
C HIS A 522 -19.43 -8.35 -16.48
N VAL A 523 -20.66 -8.61 -16.89
CA VAL A 523 -21.03 -9.84 -17.60
C VAL A 523 -21.41 -9.51 -19.04
N ALA A 524 -20.65 -10.03 -19.99
CA ALA A 524 -20.95 -9.89 -21.41
C ALA A 524 -21.57 -11.17 -21.98
N GLN A 525 -22.37 -11.00 -23.04
CA GLN A 525 -23.15 -12.06 -23.67
C GLN A 525 -22.69 -12.31 -25.11
N LEU A 526 -22.77 -13.56 -25.56
CA LEU A 526 -22.56 -13.87 -26.97
C LEU A 526 -23.74 -13.34 -27.82
N GLY A 527 -23.45 -12.43 -28.74
CA GLY A 527 -24.42 -11.97 -29.74
C GLY A 527 -25.45 -10.97 -29.23
N GLY A 528 -25.09 -10.07 -28.30
CA GLY A 528 -25.87 -8.85 -28.04
C GLY A 528 -26.15 -8.14 -29.38
N GLY A 529 -27.41 -8.16 -29.80
CA GLY A 529 -27.82 -7.86 -31.17
C GLY A 529 -27.45 -6.45 -31.62
N ASP A 530 -27.19 -6.32 -32.94
CA ASP A 530 -27.25 -5.10 -33.76
C ASP A 530 -27.30 -3.77 -33.00
N GLY A 531 -26.21 -3.36 -32.33
CA GLY A 531 -26.08 -2.01 -31.77
C GLY A 531 -25.10 -1.80 -30.61
N ASP A 532 -24.97 -2.75 -29.67
CA ASP A 532 -24.37 -2.43 -28.35
C ASP A 532 -22.89 -2.78 -28.16
N GLY A 533 -22.18 -3.27 -29.18
CA GLY A 533 -20.70 -3.41 -29.13
C GLY A 533 -20.12 -4.36 -28.07
N ASP A 534 -20.95 -5.01 -27.23
CA ASP A 534 -20.52 -5.83 -26.10
C ASP A 534 -20.50 -7.35 -26.39
N GLY A 535 -19.98 -7.73 -27.57
CA GLY A 535 -19.93 -9.11 -28.03
C GLY A 535 -18.64 -9.85 -27.66
N SER A 536 -18.76 -11.11 -27.23
CA SER A 536 -17.61 -12.01 -27.04
C SER A 536 -17.13 -12.64 -28.35
N PRO A 537 -15.83 -12.56 -28.73
CA PRO A 537 -15.32 -13.11 -29.99
C PRO A 537 -15.03 -14.63 -29.92
N MET A 538 -15.43 -15.31 -28.84
CA MET A 538 -15.03 -16.69 -28.55
C MET A 538 -15.45 -17.71 -29.62
N VAL A 539 -16.57 -17.48 -30.33
CA VAL A 539 -16.99 -18.34 -31.45
C VAL A 539 -16.01 -18.23 -32.62
N SER A 540 -15.54 -17.03 -32.93
CA SER A 540 -14.55 -16.80 -33.98
C SER A 540 -13.21 -17.46 -33.61
N TYR A 541 -12.81 -17.38 -32.34
CA TYR A 541 -11.61 -18.05 -31.83
C TYR A 541 -11.73 -19.57 -31.91
N MET A 542 -12.90 -20.13 -31.56
CA MET A 542 -13.18 -21.56 -31.68
C MET A 542 -13.15 -22.03 -33.14
N ASN A 543 -13.74 -21.27 -34.07
CA ASN A 543 -13.69 -21.58 -35.50
C ASN A 543 -12.24 -21.64 -36.02
N LEU A 544 -11.41 -20.66 -35.62
CA LEU A 544 -9.98 -20.68 -35.92
C LEU A 544 -9.33 -21.95 -35.33
N HIS A 545 -9.56 -22.24 -34.05
CA HIS A 545 -8.99 -23.42 -33.41
C HIS A 545 -9.36 -24.73 -34.12
N LEU A 546 -10.63 -24.89 -34.54
CA LEU A 546 -11.08 -26.08 -35.26
C LEU A 546 -10.41 -26.20 -36.65
N LEU A 547 -10.20 -25.10 -37.35
CA LEU A 547 -9.42 -25.07 -38.59
C LEU A 547 -7.98 -25.53 -38.33
N LEU A 548 -7.32 -24.99 -37.31
CA LEU A 548 -5.96 -25.36 -36.94
C LEU A 548 -5.89 -26.85 -36.54
N ALA A 549 -6.85 -27.35 -35.77
CA ALA A 549 -6.94 -28.77 -35.40
C ALA A 549 -7.07 -29.69 -36.62
N ALA A 550 -7.84 -29.29 -37.64
CA ALA A 550 -7.93 -30.04 -38.89
C ALA A 550 -6.58 -30.07 -39.64
N GLN A 551 -5.87 -28.93 -39.69
CA GLN A 551 -4.53 -28.85 -40.29
C GLN A 551 -3.50 -29.67 -39.52
N ARG A 552 -3.51 -29.66 -38.18
CA ARG A 552 -2.66 -30.50 -37.33
C ARG A 552 -2.87 -31.99 -37.61
N LYS A 553 -4.12 -32.43 -37.72
CA LYS A 553 -4.48 -33.82 -38.08
C LYS A 553 -4.05 -34.19 -39.51
N ALA A 554 -4.06 -33.23 -40.44
CA ALA A 554 -3.53 -33.46 -41.78
C ALA A 554 -2.00 -33.60 -41.76
N ALA A 555 -1.32 -32.73 -41.02
CA ALA A 555 0.14 -32.77 -40.85
C ALA A 555 0.63 -34.08 -40.21
N ALA A 556 -0.04 -34.53 -39.14
CA ALA A 556 0.27 -35.80 -38.48
C ALA A 556 0.15 -37.01 -39.43
N ARG A 557 -0.76 -36.95 -40.42
CA ARG A 557 -0.94 -38.00 -41.45
C ARG A 557 0.03 -37.87 -42.63
N GLY A 558 0.53 -36.67 -42.90
CA GLY A 558 1.38 -36.36 -44.05
C GLY A 558 2.85 -36.78 -43.90
N GLY A 559 3.24 -37.42 -42.79
CA GLY A 559 4.58 -37.98 -42.58
C GLY A 559 5.65 -36.93 -42.27
N HIS A 560 6.89 -37.20 -42.66
CA HIS A 560 8.06 -36.37 -42.28
C HIS A 560 8.12 -35.01 -42.98
N GLY A 561 7.48 -34.85 -44.15
CA GLY A 561 7.50 -33.59 -44.90
C GLY A 561 6.33 -32.65 -44.61
N ALA A 562 5.30 -33.12 -43.91
CA ALA A 562 4.13 -32.30 -43.59
C ALA A 562 4.34 -31.56 -42.27
N GLN A 563 4.01 -30.26 -42.28
CA GLN A 563 4.11 -29.39 -41.11
C GLN A 563 2.74 -28.98 -40.61
N GLY A 564 2.63 -28.81 -39.30
CA GLY A 564 1.47 -28.21 -38.66
C GLY A 564 1.29 -26.73 -39.05
N PRO A 565 0.15 -26.13 -38.67
CA PRO A 565 -0.09 -24.71 -38.89
C PRO A 565 0.97 -23.84 -38.20
N ARG A 566 1.42 -22.77 -38.84
CA ARG A 566 2.34 -21.78 -38.27
C ARG A 566 1.64 -20.45 -38.28
N VAL A 567 1.11 -20.09 -37.12
CA VAL A 567 0.17 -18.98 -36.94
C VAL A 567 0.88 -17.83 -36.24
N MET A 568 0.80 -16.62 -36.80
CA MET A 568 1.21 -15.39 -36.13
C MET A 568 -0.03 -14.57 -35.79
N VAL A 569 -0.14 -14.10 -34.55
CA VAL A 569 -1.20 -13.18 -34.13
C VAL A 569 -0.59 -11.81 -33.92
N CYS A 570 -1.16 -10.78 -34.57
CA CYS A 570 -0.71 -9.40 -34.47
C CYS A 570 -1.90 -8.44 -34.30
N GLY A 571 -1.68 -7.30 -33.64
CA GLY A 571 -2.70 -6.27 -33.47
C GLY A 571 -2.15 -5.02 -32.78
N PRO A 572 -3.01 -4.00 -32.56
CA PRO A 572 -2.64 -2.82 -31.80
C PRO A 572 -2.46 -3.15 -30.31
N ARG A 573 -1.97 -2.17 -29.54
CA ARG A 573 -1.83 -2.30 -28.07
C ARG A 573 -3.15 -2.71 -27.44
N ASP A 574 -3.06 -3.63 -26.47
CA ASP A 574 -4.18 -4.07 -25.63
C ASP A 574 -5.38 -4.69 -26.40
N CYS A 575 -5.15 -5.27 -27.58
CA CYS A 575 -6.21 -5.90 -28.37
C CYS A 575 -6.56 -7.35 -27.97
N GLY A 576 -5.89 -7.91 -26.96
CA GLY A 576 -6.08 -9.29 -26.50
C GLY A 576 -5.26 -10.35 -27.24
N GLN A 577 -4.18 -9.95 -27.93
CA GLN A 577 -3.29 -10.84 -28.69
C GLN A 577 -2.76 -12.01 -27.85
N THR A 578 -2.11 -11.72 -26.73
CA THR A 578 -1.57 -12.72 -25.79
C THR A 578 -2.67 -13.63 -25.24
N ALA A 579 -3.87 -13.09 -24.95
CA ALA A 579 -5.00 -13.88 -24.49
C ALA A 579 -5.51 -14.88 -25.55
N LEU A 580 -5.55 -14.48 -26.82
CA LEU A 580 -5.87 -15.39 -27.93
C LEU A 580 -4.79 -16.47 -28.09
N CYS A 581 -3.51 -16.08 -28.04
CA CYS A 581 -2.38 -17.01 -28.09
C CYS A 581 -2.46 -18.07 -26.98
N ARG A 582 -2.72 -17.65 -25.72
CA ARG A 582 -2.96 -18.55 -24.58
C ARG A 582 -4.15 -19.47 -24.81
N THR A 583 -5.28 -18.92 -25.29
CA THR A 583 -6.50 -19.68 -25.58
C THR A 583 -6.27 -20.79 -26.60
N LEU A 584 -5.60 -20.47 -27.70
CA LEU A 584 -5.28 -21.45 -28.75
C LEU A 584 -4.29 -22.52 -28.27
N ALA A 585 -3.34 -22.15 -27.41
CA ALA A 585 -2.39 -23.08 -26.79
C ALA A 585 -3.12 -24.04 -25.84
N ALA A 586 -3.94 -23.51 -24.92
CA ALA A 586 -4.69 -24.29 -23.95
C ALA A 586 -5.67 -25.26 -24.61
N TRP A 587 -6.42 -24.82 -25.62
CA TRP A 587 -7.28 -25.72 -26.40
C TRP A 587 -6.47 -26.75 -27.21
N GLY A 588 -5.27 -26.39 -27.69
CA GLY A 588 -4.34 -27.34 -28.29
C GLY A 588 -3.99 -28.48 -27.33
N VAL A 589 -3.60 -28.13 -26.10
CA VAL A 589 -3.30 -29.07 -25.02
C VAL A 589 -4.53 -29.92 -24.68
N LYS A 590 -5.74 -29.34 -24.60
CA LYS A 590 -7.00 -30.10 -24.38
C LYS A 590 -7.24 -31.17 -25.45
N MET A 591 -6.80 -30.94 -26.69
CA MET A 591 -6.87 -31.93 -27.78
C MET A 591 -5.65 -32.86 -27.86
N GLY A 592 -4.73 -32.79 -26.89
CA GLY A 592 -3.52 -33.61 -26.85
C GLY A 592 -2.41 -33.15 -27.80
N HIS A 593 -2.47 -31.91 -28.29
CA HIS A 593 -1.42 -31.34 -29.14
C HIS A 593 -0.35 -30.62 -28.32
N GLN A 594 0.89 -30.65 -28.81
CA GLN A 594 2.05 -30.01 -28.18
C GLN A 594 2.52 -28.80 -28.99
N THR A 595 1.74 -27.72 -28.99
CA THR A 595 2.06 -26.55 -29.80
C THR A 595 3.27 -25.81 -29.25
N CYS A 596 4.18 -25.40 -30.12
CA CYS A 596 5.28 -24.52 -29.73
C CYS A 596 4.80 -23.06 -29.77
N MET A 597 4.82 -22.42 -28.61
CA MET A 597 4.53 -21.00 -28.45
C MET A 597 5.80 -20.20 -28.63
N VAL A 598 5.70 -19.06 -29.31
CA VAL A 598 6.77 -18.09 -29.48
C VAL A 598 6.24 -16.74 -29.02
N ASN A 599 6.94 -16.08 -28.10
CA ASN A 599 6.71 -14.70 -27.73
C ASN A 599 7.77 -13.83 -28.36
N ALA A 600 7.34 -12.96 -29.26
CA ALA A 600 8.18 -11.98 -29.94
C ALA A 600 7.91 -10.54 -29.45
N GLU A 601 7.12 -10.36 -28.39
CA GLU A 601 6.87 -9.06 -27.73
C GLU A 601 7.90 -8.83 -26.61
N PRO A 602 8.85 -7.88 -26.76
CA PRO A 602 9.85 -7.63 -25.73
C PRO A 602 9.29 -6.94 -24.47
N ARG A 603 8.15 -6.24 -24.54
CA ARG A 603 7.61 -5.52 -23.36
C ARG A 603 7.18 -6.45 -22.25
N GLU A 604 6.70 -7.64 -22.60
CA GLU A 604 6.15 -8.63 -21.70
C GLU A 604 6.88 -9.96 -21.91
N GLY A 605 7.52 -10.49 -20.87
CA GLY A 605 8.26 -11.76 -20.97
C GLY A 605 7.35 -12.98 -20.82
N MET A 606 7.35 -13.89 -21.80
CA MET A 606 6.77 -15.23 -21.65
C MET A 606 7.79 -16.16 -20.98
N LEU A 607 7.47 -16.64 -19.77
CA LEU A 607 8.32 -17.56 -18.98
C LEU A 607 9.74 -17.03 -18.69
N SER A 608 9.92 -15.71 -18.77
CA SER A 608 11.19 -15.01 -18.69
C SER A 608 10.94 -13.55 -18.30
N LEU A 609 12.00 -12.78 -18.05
CA LEU A 609 11.89 -11.35 -17.76
C LEU A 609 11.52 -10.53 -19.00
N PRO A 610 10.92 -9.33 -18.83
CA PRO A 610 10.79 -8.34 -19.90
C PRO A 610 12.12 -8.05 -20.60
N GLY A 611 12.05 -7.61 -21.85
CA GLY A 611 13.20 -7.38 -22.73
C GLY A 611 13.70 -8.65 -23.41
N THR A 612 12.90 -9.72 -23.44
CA THR A 612 13.30 -11.01 -24.01
C THR A 612 12.36 -11.48 -25.12
N LEU A 613 12.91 -12.26 -26.05
CA LEU A 613 12.14 -13.10 -26.98
C LEU A 613 12.26 -14.54 -26.48
N SER A 614 11.17 -15.29 -26.50
CA SER A 614 11.19 -16.65 -25.97
C SER A 614 10.32 -17.64 -26.75
N ALA A 615 10.62 -18.93 -26.64
CA ALA A 615 9.79 -19.99 -27.16
C ALA A 615 9.73 -21.17 -26.21
N ALA A 616 8.56 -21.81 -26.10
CA ALA A 616 8.37 -23.00 -25.26
C ALA A 616 7.31 -23.93 -25.85
N VAL A 617 7.47 -25.24 -25.64
CA VAL A 617 6.46 -26.24 -26.01
C VAL A 617 5.41 -26.34 -24.91
N TYR A 618 4.14 -26.16 -25.28
CA TYR A 618 3.00 -26.34 -24.39
C TYR A 618 2.38 -27.71 -24.65
N ALA A 619 2.77 -28.67 -23.82
CA ALA A 619 2.24 -30.04 -23.82
C ALA A 619 1.32 -30.32 -22.60
N THR A 620 1.24 -29.37 -21.67
CA THR A 620 0.52 -29.47 -20.40
C THR A 620 -0.20 -28.17 -20.11
N VAL A 621 -1.16 -28.21 -19.18
CA VAL A 621 -2.04 -27.07 -18.86
C VAL A 621 -1.26 -25.79 -18.53
N VAL A 622 -1.86 -24.65 -18.88
CA VAL A 622 -1.36 -23.31 -18.53
C VAL A 622 -1.80 -23.00 -17.10
N ASP A 623 -1.01 -22.23 -16.36
CA ASP A 623 -1.38 -21.85 -15.00
C ASP A 623 -2.49 -20.78 -15.01
N LEU A 624 -3.45 -20.94 -14.11
CA LEU A 624 -4.59 -20.06 -13.93
C LEU A 624 -4.31 -18.92 -12.95
N GLU A 625 -3.28 -18.95 -12.11
CA GLU A 625 -3.11 -17.98 -11.00
C GLU A 625 -1.80 -17.18 -11.06
N GLY A 626 -1.02 -17.28 -12.14
CA GLY A 626 0.22 -16.51 -12.26
C GLY A 626 -0.04 -15.00 -12.23
N GLU A 627 0.54 -14.31 -11.24
CA GLU A 627 0.46 -12.84 -11.06
C GLU A 627 1.22 -12.07 -12.16
N GLY A 628 2.22 -12.71 -12.80
CA GLY A 628 2.95 -12.18 -13.95
C GLY A 628 2.25 -12.41 -15.30
N SER A 629 2.97 -12.95 -16.28
CA SER A 629 2.48 -13.05 -17.67
C SER A 629 1.45 -14.16 -17.92
N GLY A 630 1.02 -14.91 -16.89
CA GLY A 630 -0.04 -15.92 -16.99
C GLY A 630 0.29 -17.12 -17.89
N TRP A 631 1.58 -17.36 -18.16
CA TRP A 631 2.06 -18.45 -19.00
C TRP A 631 2.49 -19.69 -18.19
N GLY A 632 2.54 -19.58 -16.86
CA GLY A 632 2.96 -20.62 -15.93
C GLY A 632 4.43 -20.52 -15.51
N GLY A 633 4.92 -21.55 -14.82
CA GLY A 633 6.26 -21.53 -14.22
C GLY A 633 7.35 -22.24 -15.04
N THR A 634 8.59 -21.79 -14.86
CA THR A 634 9.82 -22.50 -15.27
C THR A 634 10.24 -23.53 -14.21
N PRO A 635 11.16 -24.47 -14.52
CA PRO A 635 11.58 -25.50 -13.57
C PRO A 635 12.24 -24.89 -12.33
N SER A 636 11.92 -25.47 -11.17
CA SER A 636 12.56 -25.14 -9.89
C SER A 636 13.13 -26.42 -9.27
N SER A 637 13.92 -26.28 -8.20
CA SER A 637 14.43 -27.42 -7.43
C SER A 637 13.34 -28.16 -6.62
N GLY A 638 12.16 -27.54 -6.46
CA GLY A 638 11.03 -28.08 -5.72
C GLY A 638 9.90 -28.62 -6.61
N PRO A 639 8.89 -29.26 -5.99
CA PRO A 639 7.67 -29.67 -6.69
C PRO A 639 6.90 -28.45 -7.21
N SER A 640 6.16 -28.65 -8.30
CA SER A 640 5.29 -27.63 -8.88
C SER A 640 3.87 -28.18 -9.02
N ALA A 641 2.87 -27.40 -8.58
CA ALA A 641 1.46 -27.79 -8.69
C ALA A 641 1.01 -27.88 -10.16
N VAL A 642 1.49 -26.95 -10.99
CA VAL A 642 1.28 -26.93 -12.43
C VAL A 642 2.57 -27.40 -13.13
N PRO A 643 2.50 -28.30 -14.13
CA PRO A 643 3.70 -28.74 -14.83
C PRO A 643 4.46 -27.58 -15.47
N VAL A 644 5.76 -27.50 -15.16
CA VAL A 644 6.65 -26.44 -15.62
C VAL A 644 6.89 -26.51 -17.12
N LYS A 645 7.28 -25.37 -17.70
CA LYS A 645 7.62 -25.24 -19.12
C LYS A 645 9.12 -24.97 -19.26
N LEU A 646 9.71 -25.37 -20.39
CA LEU A 646 11.13 -25.18 -20.69
C LEU A 646 11.29 -24.13 -21.79
N PRO A 647 11.49 -22.86 -21.43
CA PRO A 647 11.66 -21.80 -22.43
C PRO A 647 13.10 -21.76 -22.97
N LEU A 648 13.21 -21.49 -24.26
CA LEU A 648 14.40 -20.93 -24.90
C LEU A 648 14.27 -19.41 -24.91
N VAL A 649 15.31 -18.68 -24.51
CA VAL A 649 15.25 -17.23 -24.31
C VAL A 649 16.43 -16.53 -24.98
N TYR A 650 16.15 -15.41 -25.66
CA TYR A 650 17.12 -14.45 -26.19
C TYR A 650 16.88 -13.07 -25.59
N TYR A 651 17.95 -12.31 -25.33
CA TYR A 651 17.85 -10.99 -24.68
C TYR A 651 17.95 -9.85 -25.68
N HIS A 652 16.82 -9.18 -25.91
CA HIS A 652 16.72 -7.98 -26.74
C HIS A 652 17.21 -6.74 -25.97
N GLY A 653 16.81 -6.61 -24.70
CA GLY A 653 17.28 -5.54 -23.81
C GLY A 653 16.68 -4.15 -24.08
N TYR A 654 15.77 -4.00 -25.04
CA TYR A 654 14.96 -2.80 -25.23
C TYR A 654 13.47 -3.07 -25.07
N GLN A 655 12.70 -2.01 -24.85
CA GLN A 655 11.27 -2.07 -24.63
C GLN A 655 10.55 -2.52 -25.91
N ARG A 656 10.83 -1.92 -27.07
CA ARG A 656 10.10 -2.18 -28.33
C ARG A 656 11.01 -2.82 -29.37
N ALA A 657 10.45 -3.66 -30.22
CA ALA A 657 11.19 -4.24 -31.35
C ALA A 657 11.81 -3.16 -32.27
N GLN A 658 11.12 -2.04 -32.46
CA GLN A 658 11.57 -0.91 -33.30
C GLN A 658 12.61 -0.01 -32.64
N ASP A 659 12.96 -0.22 -31.36
CA ASP A 659 14.05 0.53 -30.73
C ASP A 659 15.42 0.09 -31.30
N ASP A 660 15.52 -1.17 -31.74
CA ASP A 660 16.67 -1.73 -32.46
C ASP A 660 16.20 -2.88 -33.38
N ALA A 661 15.57 -2.52 -34.50
CA ALA A 661 14.94 -3.50 -35.41
C ALA A 661 15.95 -4.47 -36.03
N GLU A 662 17.19 -4.02 -36.27
CA GLU A 662 18.27 -4.87 -36.80
C GLU A 662 18.60 -5.98 -35.80
N ARG A 663 18.84 -5.63 -34.53
CA ARG A 663 19.10 -6.61 -33.47
C ARG A 663 17.88 -7.51 -33.25
N PHE A 664 16.68 -6.95 -33.19
CA PHE A 664 15.45 -7.73 -33.06
C PHE A 664 15.36 -8.81 -34.14
N ASN A 665 15.58 -8.44 -35.40
CA ASN A 665 15.52 -9.35 -36.54
C ASN A 665 16.57 -10.47 -36.43
N VAL A 666 17.81 -10.15 -36.05
CA VAL A 666 18.86 -11.16 -35.83
C VAL A 666 18.47 -12.16 -34.74
N LEU A 667 17.92 -11.68 -33.62
CA LEU A 667 17.46 -12.55 -32.53
C LEU A 667 16.24 -13.39 -32.95
N ALA A 668 15.31 -12.81 -33.71
CA ALA A 668 14.14 -13.50 -34.25
C ALA A 668 14.53 -14.63 -35.21
N THR A 669 15.48 -14.39 -36.12
CA THR A 669 16.04 -15.42 -37.02
C THR A 669 16.67 -16.58 -36.21
N ARG A 670 17.42 -16.27 -35.15
CA ARG A 670 18.01 -17.31 -34.27
C ARG A 670 16.97 -18.10 -33.50
N LEU A 671 15.92 -17.43 -33.03
CA LEU A 671 14.79 -18.07 -32.37
C LEU A 671 14.04 -18.99 -33.34
N ALA A 672 13.78 -18.53 -34.57
CA ALA A 672 13.15 -19.31 -35.63
C ALA A 672 13.96 -20.56 -35.99
N GLY A 673 15.29 -20.43 -36.12
CA GLY A 673 16.18 -21.57 -36.36
C GLY A 673 16.11 -22.62 -35.25
N ALA A 674 16.10 -22.19 -33.98
CA ALA A 674 16.00 -23.12 -32.85
C ALA A 674 14.62 -23.79 -32.75
N VAL A 675 13.54 -23.04 -32.99
CA VAL A 675 12.17 -23.59 -33.06
C VAL A 675 12.03 -24.60 -34.20
N THR A 676 12.60 -24.29 -35.37
CA THR A 676 12.64 -25.22 -36.51
C THR A 676 13.41 -26.49 -36.17
N GLY A 677 14.56 -26.37 -35.48
CA GLY A 677 15.31 -27.51 -34.96
C GLY A 677 14.46 -28.40 -34.04
N ARG A 678 13.74 -27.80 -33.09
CA ARG A 678 12.83 -28.52 -32.19
C ARG A 678 11.71 -29.24 -32.95
N MET A 679 11.13 -28.62 -33.97
CA MET A 679 10.11 -29.25 -34.83
C MET A 679 10.68 -30.39 -35.68
N LEU A 680 11.94 -30.32 -36.10
CA LEU A 680 12.57 -31.40 -36.85
C LEU A 680 12.81 -32.63 -35.94
N GLU A 681 13.23 -32.40 -34.71
CA GLU A 681 13.50 -33.45 -33.72
C GLU A 681 12.23 -34.11 -33.17
N ASP A 682 11.13 -33.36 -33.04
CA ASP A 682 9.89 -33.82 -32.39
C ASP A 682 8.69 -33.78 -33.33
N PRO A 683 8.24 -34.95 -33.85
CA PRO A 683 7.08 -35.06 -34.74
C PRO A 683 5.76 -34.56 -34.14
N ASP A 684 5.58 -34.66 -32.82
CA ASP A 684 4.35 -34.23 -32.16
C ASP A 684 4.29 -32.70 -32.14
N VAL A 685 5.42 -32.04 -31.83
CA VAL A 685 5.55 -30.58 -31.94
C VAL A 685 5.43 -30.12 -33.40
N ARG A 686 6.06 -30.84 -34.34
CA ARG A 686 5.99 -30.53 -35.77
C ARG A 686 4.56 -30.51 -36.30
N SER A 687 3.80 -31.54 -35.97
CA SER A 687 2.42 -31.69 -36.43
C SER A 687 1.45 -30.77 -35.69
N ALA A 688 1.73 -30.44 -34.42
CA ALA A 688 0.97 -29.47 -33.64
C ALA A 688 1.17 -28.03 -34.13
N GLY A 689 2.34 -27.70 -34.69
CA GLY A 689 2.64 -26.41 -35.30
C GLY A 689 3.07 -25.32 -34.31
N LEU A 690 3.03 -24.07 -34.78
CA LEU A 690 3.53 -22.88 -34.09
C LEU A 690 2.42 -21.86 -33.87
N ILE A 691 2.48 -21.16 -32.74
CA ILE A 691 1.69 -19.94 -32.48
C ILE A 691 2.66 -18.85 -32.00
N ILE A 692 2.66 -17.71 -32.67
CA ILE A 692 3.57 -16.59 -32.44
C ILE A 692 2.76 -15.39 -31.95
N ASP A 693 3.09 -14.91 -30.75
CA ASP A 693 2.64 -13.64 -30.18
C ASP A 693 3.57 -12.53 -30.69
N ALA A 694 3.12 -11.74 -31.67
CA ALA A 694 3.93 -10.73 -32.34
C ALA A 694 4.15 -9.46 -31.48
N PRO A 695 5.22 -8.67 -31.71
CA PRO A 695 5.33 -7.37 -31.07
C PRO A 695 4.26 -6.41 -31.60
N VAL A 696 3.78 -5.49 -30.75
CA VAL A 696 3.02 -4.34 -31.27
C VAL A 696 3.98 -3.40 -31.98
N VAL A 697 3.59 -3.00 -33.19
CA VAL A 697 4.38 -2.13 -34.05
C VAL A 697 3.68 -0.80 -34.25
N ASN A 698 4.46 0.27 -34.35
CA ASN A 698 3.98 1.57 -34.80
C ASN A 698 3.98 1.59 -36.34
N LEU A 699 2.79 1.72 -36.92
CA LEU A 699 2.56 1.77 -38.36
C LEU A 699 3.05 3.05 -39.02
N ASP A 700 3.19 4.15 -38.27
CA ASP A 700 3.72 5.41 -38.79
C ASP A 700 5.21 5.31 -39.16
N ARG A 701 5.91 4.32 -38.59
CA ARG A 701 7.30 4.07 -38.89
C ARG A 701 7.43 2.99 -39.98
N PRO A 702 8.31 3.20 -40.98
CA PRO A 702 8.44 2.28 -42.11
C PRO A 702 8.96 0.89 -41.71
N ASP A 703 9.67 0.79 -40.59
CA ASP A 703 10.21 -0.47 -40.05
C ASP A 703 9.15 -1.34 -39.34
N GLY A 704 7.98 -0.79 -39.00
CA GLY A 704 6.96 -1.52 -38.23
C GLY A 704 6.39 -2.73 -38.96
N ILE A 705 5.95 -2.54 -40.21
CA ILE A 705 5.45 -3.65 -41.05
C ILE A 705 6.57 -4.62 -41.41
N GLU A 706 7.79 -4.12 -41.63
CA GLU A 706 8.94 -4.97 -41.97
C GLU A 706 9.36 -5.90 -40.82
N VAL A 707 9.26 -5.45 -39.56
CA VAL A 707 9.48 -6.31 -38.38
C VAL A 707 8.49 -7.49 -38.37
N LEU A 708 7.21 -7.25 -38.68
CA LEU A 708 6.22 -8.32 -38.76
C LEU A 708 6.45 -9.23 -39.98
N ALA A 709 6.81 -8.66 -41.13
CA ALA A 709 7.12 -9.43 -42.34
C ALA A 709 8.35 -10.34 -42.12
N HIS A 710 9.37 -9.84 -41.41
CA HIS A 710 10.56 -10.63 -41.03
C HIS A 710 10.17 -11.85 -40.19
N LEU A 711 9.28 -11.70 -39.21
CA LEU A 711 8.76 -12.84 -38.43
C LEU A 711 7.99 -13.84 -39.31
N VAL A 712 7.20 -13.35 -40.27
CA VAL A 712 6.46 -14.21 -41.20
C VAL A 712 7.41 -15.05 -42.05
N GLU A 713 8.48 -14.44 -42.57
CA GLU A 713 9.48 -15.11 -43.38
C GLU A 713 10.27 -16.15 -42.57
N GLU A 714 10.88 -15.73 -41.47
CA GLU A 714 11.79 -16.56 -40.67
C GLU A 714 11.09 -17.77 -40.03
N PHE A 715 9.90 -17.57 -39.48
CA PHE A 715 9.09 -18.67 -38.93
C PHE A 715 8.24 -19.38 -39.99
N SER A 716 8.34 -18.97 -41.26
CA SER A 716 7.60 -19.55 -42.38
C SER A 716 6.08 -19.58 -42.15
N VAL A 717 5.55 -18.52 -41.54
CA VAL A 717 4.15 -18.38 -41.12
C VAL A 717 3.23 -18.52 -42.32
N ASN A 718 2.23 -19.41 -42.24
CA ASN A 718 1.24 -19.60 -43.30
C ASN A 718 -0.12 -18.98 -42.97
N ILE A 719 -0.37 -18.61 -41.70
CA ILE A 719 -1.60 -17.95 -41.26
C ILE A 719 -1.23 -16.73 -40.40
N VAL A 720 -1.61 -15.54 -40.83
CA VAL A 720 -1.46 -14.30 -40.09
C VAL A 720 -2.84 -13.86 -39.60
N VAL A 721 -3.01 -13.74 -38.29
CA VAL A 721 -4.26 -13.32 -37.65
C VAL A 721 -4.12 -11.88 -37.18
N VAL A 722 -4.95 -10.98 -37.73
CA VAL A 722 -4.96 -9.56 -37.36
C VAL A 722 -6.14 -9.27 -36.45
N LEU A 723 -5.87 -8.77 -35.24
CA LEU A 723 -6.90 -8.39 -34.27
C LEU A 723 -7.21 -6.89 -34.35
N GLY A 724 -8.48 -6.55 -34.52
CA GLY A 724 -9.01 -5.20 -34.23
C GLY A 724 -8.57 -4.05 -35.15
N SER A 725 -7.56 -4.20 -36.00
CA SER A 725 -7.03 -3.11 -36.84
C SER A 725 -7.23 -3.37 -38.34
N ASP A 726 -8.05 -2.53 -38.99
CA ASP A 726 -8.23 -2.54 -40.44
C ASP A 726 -7.00 -2.06 -41.19
N GLU A 727 -6.31 -1.04 -40.65
CA GLU A 727 -5.11 -0.47 -41.25
C GLU A 727 -3.97 -1.49 -41.29
N LEU A 728 -3.69 -2.16 -40.16
CA LEU A 728 -2.69 -3.22 -40.09
C LEU A 728 -3.05 -4.38 -41.02
N ASN A 729 -4.33 -4.75 -41.07
CA ASN A 729 -4.81 -5.83 -41.93
C ASN A 729 -4.59 -5.50 -43.42
N GLN A 730 -4.92 -4.29 -43.85
CA GLN A 730 -4.68 -3.85 -45.24
C GLN A 730 -3.19 -3.78 -45.57
N ALA A 731 -2.37 -3.25 -44.65
CA ALA A 731 -0.93 -3.16 -44.83
C ALA A 731 -0.28 -4.54 -44.99
N LEU A 732 -0.64 -5.52 -44.15
CA LEU A 732 -0.14 -6.90 -44.25
C LEU A 732 -0.66 -7.63 -45.48
N LEU A 733 -1.94 -7.45 -45.83
CA LEU A 733 -2.50 -7.99 -47.09
C LEU A 733 -1.71 -7.49 -48.30
N GLN A 734 -1.39 -6.20 -48.35
CA GLN A 734 -0.62 -5.62 -49.43
C GLN A 734 0.83 -6.10 -49.44
N ARG A 735 1.48 -6.16 -48.27
CA ARG A 735 2.89 -6.55 -48.11
C ARG A 735 3.14 -8.02 -48.40
N LEU A 736 2.20 -8.91 -48.09
CA LEU A 736 2.35 -10.36 -48.18
C LEU A 736 1.63 -10.98 -49.40
N ALA A 737 0.91 -10.19 -50.22
CA ALA A 737 0.06 -10.69 -51.32
C ALA A 737 0.79 -11.60 -52.34
N ALA A 738 2.06 -11.30 -52.63
CA ALA A 738 2.87 -12.04 -53.61
C ALA A 738 3.83 -13.05 -52.96
N GLU A 739 3.87 -13.09 -51.63
CA GLU A 739 4.81 -13.91 -50.89
C GLU A 739 4.27 -15.31 -50.64
N LYS A 740 5.20 -16.24 -50.50
CA LYS A 740 4.95 -17.62 -50.12
C LYS A 740 5.89 -17.97 -48.99
N THR A 741 5.50 -18.93 -48.17
CA THR A 741 6.38 -19.46 -47.14
C THR A 741 7.64 -20.06 -47.76
N SER A 742 8.69 -20.26 -46.96
CA SER A 742 9.89 -21.01 -47.39
C SER A 742 9.59 -22.42 -47.91
N LEU A 743 8.41 -22.97 -47.58
CA LEU A 743 7.89 -24.26 -48.03
C LEU A 743 7.01 -24.15 -49.29
N GLY A 744 6.84 -22.96 -49.87
CA GLY A 744 6.06 -22.69 -51.07
C GLY A 744 4.55 -22.61 -50.84
N GLU A 745 4.09 -22.49 -49.59
CA GLU A 745 2.67 -22.40 -49.24
C GLU A 745 2.17 -20.94 -49.37
N PRO A 746 0.89 -20.73 -49.71
CA PRO A 746 0.29 -19.40 -49.67
C PRO A 746 0.15 -18.90 -48.23
N ILE A 747 0.38 -17.60 -48.02
CA ILE A 747 0.18 -16.94 -46.72
C ILE A 747 -1.26 -16.41 -46.66
N SER A 748 -2.02 -16.82 -45.64
CA SER A 748 -3.40 -16.40 -45.42
C SER A 748 -3.47 -15.33 -44.33
N VAL A 749 -3.87 -14.11 -44.68
CA VAL A 749 -4.13 -13.04 -43.70
C VAL A 749 -5.63 -13.05 -43.34
N VAL A 750 -5.94 -13.20 -42.06
CA VAL A 750 -7.29 -13.34 -41.52
C VAL A 750 -7.51 -12.28 -40.45
N LYS A 751 -8.50 -11.42 -40.64
CA LYS A 751 -8.94 -10.47 -39.61
C LYS A 751 -9.92 -11.15 -38.65
N LEU A 752 -9.71 -10.98 -37.36
CA LEU A 752 -10.68 -11.32 -36.32
C LEU A 752 -11.07 -10.07 -35.52
N GLU A 753 -12.26 -10.11 -34.95
CA GLU A 753 -12.75 -9.05 -34.07
C GLU A 753 -11.94 -9.04 -32.76
N GLN A 754 -11.63 -7.83 -32.30
CA GLN A 754 -11.09 -7.61 -30.96
C GLN A 754 -12.19 -7.88 -29.93
N SER A 755 -11.81 -8.46 -28.80
CA SER A 755 -12.71 -8.64 -27.66
C SER A 755 -13.15 -7.29 -27.11
N SER A 756 -14.45 -7.03 -26.94
CA SER A 756 -14.94 -5.81 -26.28
C SER A 756 -14.47 -5.71 -24.81
N GLY A 757 -14.12 -6.86 -24.21
CA GLY A 757 -13.50 -6.94 -22.89
C GLY A 757 -11.98 -6.71 -22.86
N ALA A 758 -11.36 -6.34 -23.98
CA ALA A 758 -9.96 -5.97 -23.99
C ALA A 758 -9.83 -4.55 -23.44
N VAL A 759 -9.19 -4.43 -22.27
CA VAL A 759 -9.10 -3.17 -21.50
C VAL A 759 -7.73 -2.55 -21.69
N GLU A 760 -7.68 -1.23 -21.81
CA GLU A 760 -6.43 -0.48 -21.83
C GLU A 760 -5.63 -0.68 -20.53
N ARG A 761 -4.32 -0.87 -20.69
CA ARG A 761 -3.38 -1.05 -19.59
C ARG A 761 -2.53 0.20 -19.47
N ASP A 762 -2.81 1.00 -18.45
CA ASP A 762 -2.00 2.16 -18.10
C ASP A 762 -0.56 1.76 -17.73
N GLU A 763 0.35 2.73 -17.73
CA GLU A 763 1.77 2.48 -17.49
C GLU A 763 2.07 2.01 -16.06
N ALA A 764 1.26 2.41 -15.06
CA ALA A 764 1.42 1.98 -13.68
C ALA A 764 1.08 0.49 -13.52
N PHE A 765 -0.01 0.04 -14.14
CA PHE A 765 -0.40 -1.36 -14.22
C PHE A 765 0.68 -2.19 -14.93
N LEU A 766 1.16 -1.72 -16.09
CA LEU A 766 2.23 -2.42 -16.80
C LEU A 766 3.54 -2.45 -16.01
N GLN A 767 3.86 -1.39 -15.28
CA GLN A 767 5.00 -1.38 -14.37
C GLN A 767 4.83 -2.47 -13.32
N HIS A 768 3.71 -2.48 -12.59
CA HIS A 768 3.43 -3.48 -11.58
C HIS A 768 3.56 -4.92 -12.10
N ILE A 769 3.02 -5.24 -13.28
CA ILE A 769 3.15 -6.57 -13.89
C ILE A 769 4.62 -6.94 -14.17
N ARG A 770 5.46 -5.98 -14.60
CA ARG A 770 6.90 -6.22 -14.77
C ARG A 770 7.57 -6.50 -13.43
N GLU A 771 7.21 -5.75 -12.39
CA GLU A 771 7.75 -5.93 -11.05
C GLU A 771 7.37 -7.29 -10.47
N ALA A 772 6.10 -7.66 -10.59
CA ALA A 772 5.59 -8.99 -10.22
C ALA A 772 6.32 -10.10 -10.97
N THR A 773 6.54 -9.96 -12.28
CA THR A 773 7.27 -10.95 -13.10
C THR A 773 8.73 -11.10 -12.65
N ILE A 774 9.42 -10.00 -12.33
CA ILE A 774 10.79 -10.04 -11.84
C ILE A 774 10.84 -10.68 -10.45
N LYS A 775 9.90 -10.33 -9.56
CA LYS A 775 9.79 -10.91 -8.21
C LYS A 775 9.50 -12.40 -8.28
N GLU A 776 8.56 -12.82 -9.13
CA GLU A 776 8.20 -14.21 -9.36
C GLU A 776 9.40 -15.03 -9.86
N TYR A 777 10.25 -14.45 -10.71
CA TYR A 777 11.45 -15.13 -11.19
C TYR A 777 12.44 -15.50 -10.06
N PHE A 778 12.64 -14.62 -9.07
CA PHE A 778 13.60 -14.85 -7.98
C PHE A 778 12.97 -15.54 -6.76
N PHE A 779 11.76 -15.14 -6.37
CA PHE A 779 11.11 -15.56 -5.12
C PHE A 779 9.90 -16.47 -5.34
N GLY A 780 9.49 -16.68 -6.59
CA GLY A 780 8.31 -17.45 -6.92
C GLY A 780 7.01 -16.75 -6.53
N ASP A 781 5.95 -17.55 -6.37
CA ASP A 781 4.58 -17.11 -6.14
C ASP A 781 4.04 -17.68 -4.82
N ALA A 782 2.77 -17.37 -4.48
CA ALA A 782 2.12 -17.83 -3.26
C ALA A 782 2.04 -19.37 -3.12
N LYS A 783 2.04 -20.10 -4.24
CA LYS A 783 2.00 -21.58 -4.26
C LYS A 783 3.39 -22.20 -4.32
N ARG A 784 4.38 -21.43 -4.76
CA ARG A 784 5.75 -21.88 -5.00
C ARG A 784 6.72 -20.80 -4.56
N THR A 785 7.10 -20.84 -3.29
CA THR A 785 8.16 -19.97 -2.76
C THR A 785 9.54 -20.47 -3.19
N LEU A 786 10.33 -19.58 -3.78
CA LEU A 786 11.73 -19.81 -4.15
C LEU A 786 12.65 -19.06 -3.18
N SER A 787 13.87 -19.59 -3.00
CA SER A 787 14.88 -19.01 -2.11
C SER A 787 16.11 -18.63 -2.91
N PRO A 788 16.17 -17.40 -3.46
CA PRO A 788 17.33 -16.93 -4.20
C PRO A 788 18.51 -16.71 -3.26
N LEU A 789 19.74 -16.78 -3.78
CA LEU A 789 20.96 -16.60 -3.01
C LEU A 789 21.56 -15.21 -3.29
N THR A 790 21.81 -14.47 -2.21
CA THR A 790 22.62 -13.25 -2.28
C THR A 790 24.10 -13.60 -2.13
N GLN A 791 24.93 -13.11 -3.05
CA GLN A 791 26.38 -13.29 -3.03
C GLN A 791 27.10 -11.96 -3.27
N GLN A 792 28.29 -11.81 -2.68
CA GLN A 792 29.18 -10.70 -2.99
C GLN A 792 30.14 -11.12 -4.11
N ALA A 793 30.32 -10.26 -5.10
CA ALA A 793 31.25 -10.48 -6.21
C ALA A 793 32.15 -9.24 -6.40
N ASP A 794 33.44 -9.47 -6.66
CA ASP A 794 34.34 -8.40 -7.08
C ASP A 794 34.04 -8.05 -8.55
N PHE A 795 33.83 -6.75 -8.83
CA PHE A 795 33.45 -6.29 -10.17
C PHE A 795 34.52 -6.61 -11.22
N ASP A 796 35.79 -6.56 -10.84
CA ASP A 796 36.91 -6.88 -11.74
C ASP A 796 36.95 -8.37 -12.12
N GLY A 797 36.27 -9.24 -11.37
CA GLY A 797 36.08 -10.64 -11.69
C GLY A 797 34.88 -10.91 -12.59
N LEU A 798 34.10 -9.88 -12.96
CA LEU A 798 32.91 -9.99 -13.79
C LEU A 798 33.12 -9.32 -15.15
N THR A 799 32.56 -9.92 -16.19
CA THR A 799 32.53 -9.30 -17.52
C THR A 799 31.12 -8.78 -17.78
N VAL A 800 30.93 -7.47 -17.59
CA VAL A 800 29.63 -6.82 -17.79
C VAL A 800 29.65 -5.97 -19.04
N TYR A 801 28.65 -6.17 -19.89
CA TYR A 801 28.39 -5.42 -21.10
C TYR A 801 27.09 -4.64 -21.00
N LYS A 802 26.97 -3.56 -21.77
CA LYS A 802 25.79 -2.72 -21.89
C LYS A 802 25.32 -2.66 -23.34
N THR A 803 24.01 -2.68 -23.51
CA THR A 803 23.35 -2.43 -24.79
C THR A 803 23.45 -0.93 -25.16
N PRO A 804 23.77 -0.58 -26.42
CA PRO A 804 23.94 0.81 -26.88
C PRO A 804 22.63 1.62 -26.81
N GLU A 805 22.70 2.91 -27.18
CA GLU A 805 21.51 3.75 -27.27
C GLU A 805 20.79 3.59 -28.60
N PRO A 806 19.44 3.56 -28.63
CA PRO A 806 18.65 3.37 -29.85
C PRO A 806 18.98 4.34 -30.99
N ALA A 807 19.50 5.54 -30.67
CA ALA A 807 19.77 6.61 -31.62
C ALA A 807 21.27 6.81 -31.95
N SER A 808 22.18 6.02 -31.35
CA SER A 808 23.59 6.15 -31.70
C SER A 808 23.81 5.60 -33.11
N SER A 809 24.26 6.46 -34.03
CA SER A 809 24.58 6.15 -35.44
C SER A 809 25.73 5.15 -35.65
N HIS A 810 26.23 4.57 -34.57
CA HIS A 810 27.14 3.45 -34.59
C HIS A 810 26.31 2.18 -34.45
N HIS A 811 26.29 1.36 -35.51
CA HIS A 811 25.90 -0.05 -35.48
C HIS A 811 26.85 -0.81 -34.52
N GLY A 812 26.73 -0.51 -33.23
CA GLY A 812 27.70 -0.84 -32.20
C GLY A 812 27.29 -2.11 -31.49
N GLY A 813 28.17 -3.12 -31.52
CA GLY A 813 28.04 -4.25 -30.60
C GLY A 813 28.13 -3.78 -29.14
N LEU A 814 27.84 -4.70 -28.23
CA LEU A 814 27.89 -4.48 -26.79
C LEU A 814 29.08 -3.65 -26.29
N GLU A 815 28.81 -2.67 -25.44
CA GLU A 815 29.83 -1.82 -24.82
C GLU A 815 30.25 -2.41 -23.47
N LYS A 816 31.56 -2.50 -23.20
CA LYS A 816 32.01 -3.00 -21.89
C LYS A 816 31.76 -1.95 -20.80
N VAL A 817 31.21 -2.37 -19.67
CA VAL A 817 30.98 -1.50 -18.51
C VAL A 817 32.24 -1.45 -17.66
N ASP A 818 32.80 -0.26 -17.48
CA ASP A 818 34.00 -0.06 -16.64
C ASP A 818 33.69 0.42 -15.21
N ASN A 819 32.52 1.06 -15.03
CA ASN A 819 32.08 1.61 -13.76
C ASN A 819 30.79 0.90 -13.27
N PRO A 820 30.82 0.23 -12.09
CA PRO A 820 29.66 -0.46 -11.58
C PRO A 820 28.56 0.45 -11.01
N SER A 821 28.82 1.74 -10.75
CA SER A 821 27.91 2.60 -9.96
C SER A 821 26.48 2.68 -10.50
N SER A 822 26.29 2.53 -11.80
CA SER A 822 24.98 2.60 -12.47
C SER A 822 24.23 1.27 -12.52
N LEU A 823 24.80 0.18 -11.99
CA LEU A 823 24.21 -1.16 -12.04
C LEU A 823 23.25 -1.44 -10.89
N SER A 824 23.18 -0.58 -9.86
CA SER A 824 22.31 -0.82 -8.71
C SER A 824 20.85 -0.97 -9.14
N HIS A 825 20.18 -1.97 -8.59
CA HIS A 825 18.79 -2.34 -8.84
C HIS A 825 18.45 -2.80 -10.26
N TRP A 826 19.47 -3.06 -11.11
CA TRP A 826 19.24 -3.63 -12.43
C TRP A 826 19.27 -5.15 -12.43
N THR A 827 18.44 -5.73 -13.30
CA THR A 827 18.59 -7.13 -13.70
C THR A 827 19.55 -7.26 -14.88
N LEU A 828 20.49 -8.20 -14.80
CA LEU A 828 21.46 -8.50 -15.85
C LEU A 828 21.20 -9.90 -16.42
N ALA A 829 21.22 -10.02 -17.74
CA ALA A 829 21.11 -11.31 -18.40
C ALA A 829 22.45 -12.05 -18.35
N ILE A 830 22.46 -13.29 -17.86
CA ILE A 830 23.61 -14.19 -17.95
C ILE A 830 23.58 -14.84 -19.33
N MET A 831 24.55 -14.52 -20.18
CA MET A 831 24.59 -15.05 -21.55
C MET A 831 25.32 -16.41 -21.59
N ASN A 832 24.78 -17.34 -22.38
CA ASN A 832 25.41 -18.64 -22.64
C ASN A 832 26.55 -18.51 -23.68
N ALA A 833 27.56 -17.73 -23.33
CA ALA A 833 28.75 -17.46 -24.14
C ALA A 833 30.01 -17.47 -23.27
N SER A 834 31.18 -17.44 -23.90
CA SER A 834 32.45 -17.18 -23.23
C SER A 834 32.68 -15.67 -23.13
N PRO A 835 33.26 -15.15 -22.03
CA PRO A 835 33.68 -13.75 -21.94
C PRO A 835 34.73 -13.34 -22.98
N HIS A 836 35.40 -14.32 -23.60
CA HIS A 836 36.38 -14.11 -24.66
C HIS A 836 35.79 -14.11 -26.07
N ASP A 837 34.49 -14.41 -26.22
CA ASP A 837 33.82 -14.36 -27.50
C ASP A 837 33.65 -12.91 -27.98
N SER A 838 33.41 -12.73 -29.28
CA SER A 838 33.10 -11.39 -29.81
C SER A 838 31.81 -10.84 -29.21
N THR A 839 31.70 -9.50 -29.11
CA THR A 839 30.49 -8.82 -28.62
C THR A 839 29.25 -9.23 -29.43
N GLU A 840 29.40 -9.44 -30.73
CA GLU A 840 28.36 -9.96 -31.62
C GLU A 840 27.94 -11.40 -31.29
N THR A 841 28.87 -12.26 -30.87
CA THR A 841 28.53 -13.62 -30.44
C THR A 841 27.80 -13.58 -29.11
N ILE A 842 28.27 -12.78 -28.16
CA ILE A 842 27.68 -12.63 -26.82
C ILE A 842 26.26 -12.08 -26.90
N GLN A 843 26.03 -11.02 -27.68
CA GLN A 843 24.71 -10.38 -27.79
C GLN A 843 23.64 -11.28 -28.41
N ASN A 844 24.09 -12.23 -29.24
CA ASN A 844 23.24 -13.16 -29.98
C ASN A 844 23.17 -14.56 -29.35
N ALA A 845 23.79 -14.75 -28.18
CA ALA A 845 23.74 -15.99 -27.43
C ALA A 845 22.40 -16.15 -26.69
N THR A 846 22.09 -17.39 -26.31
CA THR A 846 20.92 -17.68 -25.49
C THR A 846 21.14 -17.23 -24.05
N VAL A 847 20.04 -16.94 -23.35
CA VAL A 847 20.09 -16.54 -21.94
C VAL A 847 20.08 -17.79 -21.06
N MET A 848 21.03 -17.89 -20.13
CA MET A 848 21.03 -18.94 -19.10
C MET A 848 20.10 -18.62 -17.93
N GLY A 849 19.95 -17.34 -17.63
CA GLY A 849 19.13 -16.83 -16.54
C GLY A 849 19.44 -15.36 -16.28
N PHE A 850 18.90 -14.83 -15.20
CA PHE A 850 19.09 -13.43 -14.80
C PHE A 850 19.66 -13.35 -13.40
N VAL A 851 20.42 -12.29 -13.15
CA VAL A 851 20.80 -11.87 -11.80
C VAL A 851 20.32 -10.46 -11.53
N TYR A 852 20.11 -10.13 -10.27
CA TYR A 852 19.74 -8.79 -9.83
C TYR A 852 20.87 -8.19 -9.01
N VAL A 853 21.28 -6.97 -9.34
CA VAL A 853 22.31 -6.24 -8.58
C VAL A 853 21.61 -5.48 -7.47
N ALA A 854 21.71 -5.96 -6.25
CA ALA A 854 21.04 -5.37 -5.09
C ALA A 854 21.73 -4.12 -4.56
N ASP A 855 23.06 -4.07 -4.63
CA ASP A 855 23.86 -2.97 -4.10
C ASP A 855 25.23 -2.93 -4.78
N VAL A 856 25.82 -1.73 -4.85
CA VAL A 856 27.11 -1.46 -5.48
C VAL A 856 28.00 -0.66 -4.52
N ASP A 857 29.06 -1.30 -4.04
CA ASP A 857 30.15 -0.62 -3.34
C ASP A 857 31.18 -0.15 -4.39
N ALA A 858 31.04 1.09 -4.83
CA ALA A 858 31.90 1.69 -5.85
C ALA A 858 33.35 1.88 -5.37
N GLU A 859 33.56 2.14 -4.07
CA GLU A 859 34.90 2.34 -3.49
C GLU A 859 35.69 1.03 -3.48
N ARG A 860 35.03 -0.07 -3.07
CA ARG A 860 35.64 -1.40 -3.03
C ARG A 860 35.48 -2.18 -4.33
N ARG A 861 34.80 -1.61 -5.33
CA ARG A 861 34.44 -2.25 -6.61
C ARG A 861 33.76 -3.62 -6.39
N ARG A 862 32.82 -3.69 -5.45
CA ARG A 862 32.08 -4.91 -5.11
C ARG A 862 30.59 -4.78 -5.41
N LEU A 863 30.01 -5.87 -5.88
CA LEU A 863 28.58 -6.00 -6.16
C LEU A 863 27.95 -6.97 -5.18
N LYS A 864 26.78 -6.62 -4.65
CA LYS A 864 25.87 -7.55 -3.98
C LYS A 864 24.87 -8.04 -5.02
N ILE A 865 24.98 -9.29 -5.44
CA ILE A 865 24.20 -9.88 -6.52
C ILE A 865 23.24 -10.93 -5.95
N LEU A 866 21.96 -10.83 -6.30
CA LEU A 866 20.95 -11.85 -6.07
C LEU A 866 20.89 -12.78 -7.28
N ALA A 867 21.09 -14.08 -7.07
CA ALA A 867 21.03 -15.11 -8.09
C ALA A 867 19.89 -16.11 -7.79
N PRO A 868 19.20 -16.65 -8.81
CA PRO A 868 18.08 -17.58 -8.62
C PRO A 868 18.53 -18.97 -8.16
N VAL A 869 19.82 -19.30 -8.31
CA VAL A 869 20.40 -20.61 -7.94
C VAL A 869 21.57 -20.40 -7.00
N SER A 870 21.74 -21.30 -6.02
CA SER A 870 22.74 -21.23 -4.95
C SER A 870 24.19 -21.53 -5.37
N GLY A 871 24.54 -21.32 -6.65
CA GLY A 871 25.88 -21.52 -7.20
C GLY A 871 26.65 -20.20 -7.36
N ARG A 872 27.99 -20.29 -7.39
CA ARG A 872 28.81 -19.12 -7.78
C ARG A 872 28.46 -18.70 -9.20
N LEU A 873 28.39 -17.39 -9.43
CA LEU A 873 28.37 -16.84 -10.79
C LEU A 873 29.65 -17.31 -11.49
N GLY A 874 29.51 -18.22 -12.45
CA GLY A 874 30.65 -18.71 -13.23
C GLY A 874 31.26 -17.60 -14.09
N ASP A 875 32.31 -17.93 -14.84
CA ASP A 875 32.94 -16.99 -15.77
C ASP A 875 32.10 -16.84 -17.05
N ARG A 876 31.03 -16.04 -16.95
CA ARG A 876 30.05 -15.80 -18.02
C ARG A 876 29.83 -14.30 -18.21
N PRO A 877 29.67 -13.84 -19.46
CA PRO A 877 29.39 -12.44 -19.73
C PRO A 877 27.95 -12.09 -19.29
N LEU A 878 27.82 -10.96 -18.59
CA LEU A 878 26.55 -10.38 -18.18
C LEU A 878 26.19 -9.25 -19.14
N VAL A 879 24.93 -9.16 -19.56
CA VAL A 879 24.44 -8.08 -20.43
C VAL A 879 23.39 -7.26 -19.69
N TRP A 880 23.68 -5.96 -19.60
CA TRP A 880 22.82 -4.92 -19.08
C TRP A 880 22.03 -4.27 -20.25
N GLY A 881 20.72 -4.51 -20.30
CA GLY A 881 19.84 -3.82 -21.24
C GLY A 881 19.36 -2.48 -20.72
N ARG A 882 18.56 -1.80 -21.54
CA ARG A 882 17.82 -0.57 -21.18
C ARG A 882 16.42 -0.87 -20.66
N TRP A 883 15.97 -2.13 -20.77
CA TRP A 883 14.67 -2.61 -20.35
C TRP A 883 14.78 -3.99 -19.68
N PRO A 884 14.04 -4.25 -18.58
CA PRO A 884 13.17 -3.33 -17.84
C PRO A 884 13.95 -2.32 -16.98
N GLU A 885 13.35 -1.18 -16.66
CA GLU A 885 13.94 -0.10 -15.85
C GLU A 885 14.17 -0.50 -14.37
N PRO A 886 15.11 0.14 -13.64
CA PRO A 886 15.54 -0.26 -12.30
C PRO A 886 14.68 0.38 -11.21
N TYR A 887 13.38 0.06 -11.18
CA TYR A 887 12.47 0.64 -10.17
C TYR A 887 12.18 -0.27 -8.98
N ILE A 888 12.85 -1.42 -8.89
CA ILE A 888 12.50 -2.45 -7.91
C ILE A 888 13.66 -2.65 -6.95
N ASN A 889 13.46 -2.32 -5.66
CA ASN A 889 14.27 -2.91 -4.60
C ASN A 889 13.69 -4.28 -4.24
N LEU A 890 14.33 -5.35 -4.72
CA LEU A 890 13.88 -6.72 -4.44
C LEU A 890 14.21 -7.19 -3.01
N LEU A 891 15.03 -6.45 -2.26
CA LEU A 891 15.55 -6.86 -0.95
C LEU A 891 15.23 -5.88 0.19
N GLY A 892 14.35 -4.90 -0.01
CA GLY A 892 13.97 -3.92 1.02
C GLY A 892 13.22 -2.73 0.49
#